data_AF-A0AAQ1GFR7-F1
#
_entry.id   AF-A0AAQ1GFR7-F1
#
_cell.length_a   1.000
_cell.length_b   1.000
_cell.length_c   1.000
_cell.angle_alpha   90.00
_cell.angle_beta   90.00
_cell.angle_gamma   90.00
#
_symmetry.space_group_name_H-M   'P 1'
#
loop_
_entity.id
_entity.type
_entity.pdbx_description
1 polymer ?
#
loop_
_entity_poly.entity_id
_entity_poly.type
_entity_poly.pdbx_seq_one_letter_code
_entity_poly.pdbx_strand_id
1 'polypeptide(L)'
;MTDQPRKMNVVQLTFIVSVNMMGSGIIMLPANMAQVGAISLLSWLVTAIGSLAIAWGFAEAGLLNQRAGGMAAYAEEAYGKDGYFQVFFLYFLSIAIANVAVASSALGYLAAFVPALTASPLTTCLGVIGLLWLTTLANFGGPKITGRIGAITVWGVILPVGFISIAGWFWFHSDTFAAAWNPKGLRIMEGMGSSISLTLWAFLGMESAVQNSSAVENPKRDVPLACMFGTLGAAVIYILSTAVIQGIVPNAELARSTGPFGLAFARMFNPVVGSVVMGLAAMACVGSLLGWQFTLAQTARDASESQMFPAVFGKVNRSGAPVAGMVIMALVQSVMALSTISPNLSEQFAALVNLAVVTNVIPYVISLSALFVMMRNVGTAITKYRLNATIAVVALAYSVFAIYASGKDAVMGGMLVLAIGYAIYGFAANRTGPSPSAPRTAASSAAAAIAIGLLALAAFMPHPVHADQRPQGATFARIEQSGTIRMGYLSDAPPYAYKDAGGHVTGYTVALCQKIADQIRSETGLTTLKTQWVPLAPGDDTHALRENRVDLVCGVLDTLTNRQSMSVSIPVYPGGIGAVLRTDAPAGLREILSGEHPSHAVWRASPAQLLSRQTVSVIADSPAQRWLAAKLGELRISATVAPVTSMQAGLQRLIDRQSNVFFADRALLVAVAHDSPAASDLVVLDRRFTSVSVAIGMARGDDDLRLLVDRTLSRLYGSPAFVAVYEQSFGKLDADATAFFRRAALPE
;
A
#
# COMPACT_ATOMS: atom_id res chain seq x y z
N MET A 1 -13.87 -0.59 -57.39
CA MET A 1 -14.16 -1.61 -56.35
C MET A 1 -13.44 -1.17 -55.09
N THR A 2 -14.17 -0.59 -54.14
CA THR A 2 -13.62 -0.14 -52.86
C THR A 2 -13.27 -1.37 -52.02
N ASP A 3 -11.97 -1.61 -51.84
CA ASP A 3 -11.38 -2.68 -51.04
C ASP A 3 -11.98 -2.61 -49.63
N GLN A 4 -12.82 -3.58 -49.24
CA GLN A 4 -13.37 -3.62 -47.89
C GLN A 4 -12.21 -3.77 -46.88
N PRO A 5 -12.18 -3.00 -45.79
CA PRO A 5 -11.16 -3.18 -44.76
C PRO A 5 -11.26 -4.60 -44.21
N ARG A 6 -10.16 -5.37 -44.28
CA ARG A 6 -10.11 -6.76 -43.85
C ARG A 6 -10.39 -6.85 -42.35
N LYS A 7 -11.58 -7.36 -42.00
CA LYS A 7 -12.09 -7.52 -40.63
C LYS A 7 -11.55 -8.80 -39.97
N MET A 8 -11.71 -8.92 -38.64
CA MET A 8 -11.31 -10.09 -37.85
C MET A 8 -12.39 -11.18 -37.84
N ASN A 9 -11.97 -12.45 -37.84
CA ASN A 9 -12.88 -13.60 -37.68
C ASN A 9 -13.09 -14.00 -36.21
N VAL A 10 -14.06 -14.90 -35.94
CA VAL A 10 -14.43 -15.36 -34.58
C VAL A 10 -13.26 -15.93 -33.78
N VAL A 11 -12.34 -16.65 -34.43
CA VAL A 11 -11.18 -17.28 -33.78
C VAL A 11 -10.21 -16.19 -33.31
N GLN A 12 -9.88 -15.25 -34.20
CA GLN A 12 -9.04 -14.11 -33.87
C GLN A 12 -9.65 -13.25 -32.76
N LEU A 13 -10.97 -13.02 -32.81
CA LEU A 13 -11.67 -12.26 -31.77
C LEU A 13 -11.64 -12.96 -30.42
N THR A 14 -11.90 -14.27 -30.40
CA THR A 14 -11.83 -15.09 -29.18
C THR A 14 -10.41 -15.09 -28.62
N PHE A 15 -9.38 -15.15 -29.48
CA PHE A 15 -8.00 -15.01 -29.03
C PHE A 15 -7.70 -13.64 -28.44
N ILE A 16 -8.17 -12.53 -29.03
CA ILE A 16 -7.98 -11.20 -28.44
C ILE A 16 -8.67 -11.09 -27.09
N VAL A 17 -9.92 -11.55 -26.95
CA VAL A 17 -10.63 -11.57 -25.65
C VAL A 17 -9.82 -12.36 -24.63
N SER A 18 -9.43 -13.58 -24.98
CA SER A 18 -8.60 -14.46 -24.17
C SER A 18 -7.27 -13.82 -23.77
N VAL A 19 -6.56 -13.15 -24.68
CA VAL A 19 -5.29 -12.45 -24.41
C VAL A 19 -5.48 -11.27 -23.48
N ASN A 20 -6.51 -10.46 -23.73
CA ASN A 20 -6.78 -9.25 -22.96
C ASN A 20 -7.14 -9.60 -21.51
N MET A 21 -7.87 -10.70 -21.30
CA MET A 21 -8.16 -11.25 -19.97
C MET A 21 -6.92 -11.90 -19.35
N MET A 22 -6.29 -12.87 -20.04
CA MET A 22 -5.26 -13.72 -19.46
C MET A 22 -3.89 -13.05 -19.33
N GLY A 23 -3.59 -12.02 -20.12
CA GLY A 23 -2.23 -11.47 -20.29
C GLY A 23 -1.50 -11.13 -18.99
N SER A 24 -1.75 -9.97 -18.41
CA SER A 24 -1.13 -9.57 -17.13
C SER A 24 -1.94 -10.03 -15.92
N GLY A 25 -3.23 -10.31 -16.12
CA GLY A 25 -4.16 -10.68 -15.06
C GLY A 25 -3.74 -11.95 -14.35
N ILE A 26 -3.63 -13.08 -15.06
CA ILE A 26 -3.47 -14.39 -14.39
C ILE A 26 -2.10 -14.58 -13.74
N ILE A 27 -1.05 -13.98 -14.30
CA ILE A 27 0.31 -14.42 -14.02
C ILE A 27 0.77 -13.97 -12.62
N MET A 28 0.24 -12.87 -12.06
CA MET A 28 0.52 -12.43 -10.69
C MET A 28 -0.48 -12.93 -9.65
N LEU A 29 -1.64 -13.44 -10.06
CA LEU A 29 -2.72 -13.78 -9.13
C LEU A 29 -2.34 -14.87 -8.12
N PRO A 30 -1.61 -15.95 -8.46
CA PRO A 30 -1.25 -16.93 -7.44
C PRO A 30 -0.46 -16.33 -6.28
N ALA A 31 0.45 -15.39 -6.54
CA ALA A 31 1.22 -14.70 -5.51
C ALA A 31 0.34 -13.77 -4.68
N ASN A 32 -0.50 -12.94 -5.32
CA ASN A 32 -1.40 -12.02 -4.62
C ASN A 32 -2.47 -12.76 -3.80
N MET A 33 -2.99 -13.88 -4.29
CA MET A 33 -3.95 -14.72 -3.58
C MET A 33 -3.28 -15.51 -2.45
N ALA A 34 -2.01 -15.90 -2.61
CA ALA A 34 -1.25 -16.52 -1.54
C ALA A 34 -1.07 -15.58 -0.33
N GLN A 35 -1.08 -14.25 -0.52
CA GLN A 35 -1.10 -13.29 0.59
C GLN A 35 -2.34 -13.42 1.48
N VAL A 36 -3.46 -13.94 0.96
CA VAL A 36 -4.68 -14.23 1.74
C VAL A 36 -4.70 -15.69 2.19
N GLY A 37 -4.33 -16.61 1.30
CA GLY A 37 -4.47 -18.06 1.45
C GLY A 37 -5.37 -18.66 0.37
N ALA A 38 -5.40 -19.98 0.25
CA ALA A 38 -6.21 -20.68 -0.75
C ALA A 38 -7.73 -20.53 -0.53
N ILE A 39 -8.18 -20.06 0.65
CA ILE A 39 -9.55 -19.63 0.90
C ILE A 39 -10.02 -18.57 -0.10
N SER A 40 -9.09 -17.77 -0.65
CA SER A 40 -9.38 -16.79 -1.70
C SER A 40 -9.83 -17.42 -3.02
N LEU A 41 -9.66 -18.73 -3.24
CA LEU A 41 -10.23 -19.45 -4.40
C LEU A 41 -11.76 -19.38 -4.42
N LEU A 42 -12.42 -19.18 -3.28
CA LEU A 42 -13.87 -18.93 -3.24
C LEU A 42 -14.25 -17.63 -3.98
N SER A 43 -13.36 -16.64 -3.96
CA SER A 43 -13.52 -15.39 -4.72
C SER A 43 -13.58 -15.66 -6.22
N TRP A 44 -12.85 -16.66 -6.72
CA TRP A 44 -12.94 -17.06 -8.13
C TRP A 44 -14.31 -17.57 -8.49
N LEU A 45 -14.96 -18.37 -7.65
CA LEU A 45 -16.29 -18.90 -7.94
C LEU A 45 -17.31 -17.77 -8.05
N VAL A 46 -17.31 -16.86 -7.07
CA VAL A 46 -18.18 -15.68 -7.09
C VAL A 46 -17.91 -14.81 -8.32
N THR A 47 -16.62 -14.54 -8.58
CA THR A 47 -16.19 -13.71 -9.71
C THR A 47 -16.49 -14.34 -11.06
N ALA A 48 -16.30 -15.65 -11.21
CA ALA A 48 -16.57 -16.37 -12.45
C ALA A 48 -18.07 -16.37 -12.77
N ILE A 49 -18.92 -16.65 -11.77
CA ILE A 49 -20.38 -16.58 -11.93
C ILE A 49 -20.81 -15.15 -12.30
N GLY A 50 -20.30 -14.15 -11.59
CA GLY A 50 -20.58 -12.74 -11.87
C GLY A 50 -20.13 -12.29 -13.26
N SER A 51 -18.90 -12.65 -13.65
CA SER A 51 -18.32 -12.29 -14.95
C SER A 51 -19.02 -13.01 -16.10
N LEU A 52 -19.43 -14.28 -15.93
CA LEU A 52 -20.26 -14.99 -16.91
C LEU A 52 -21.64 -14.34 -17.07
N ALA A 53 -22.24 -13.85 -15.98
CA ALA A 53 -23.50 -13.12 -16.05
C ALA A 53 -23.35 -11.77 -16.79
N ILE A 54 -22.27 -11.03 -16.55
CA ILE A 54 -21.94 -9.82 -17.30
C ILE A 54 -21.72 -10.17 -18.79
N ALA A 55 -21.01 -11.25 -19.08
CA ALA A 55 -20.68 -11.68 -20.45
C ALA A 55 -21.95 -12.05 -21.22
N TRP A 56 -22.86 -12.75 -20.56
CA TRP A 56 -24.19 -13.05 -21.10
C TRP A 56 -24.97 -11.78 -21.41
N GLY A 57 -25.00 -10.82 -20.49
CA GLY A 57 -25.67 -9.53 -20.69
C GLY A 57 -25.11 -8.75 -21.88
N PHE A 58 -23.79 -8.72 -22.04
CA PHE A 58 -23.12 -8.10 -23.19
C PHE A 58 -23.33 -8.84 -24.50
N ALA A 59 -23.37 -10.17 -24.46
CA ALA A 59 -23.69 -11.01 -25.61
C ALA A 59 -25.13 -10.73 -26.11
N GLU A 60 -26.10 -10.68 -25.20
CA GLU A 60 -27.50 -10.36 -25.53
C GLU A 60 -27.66 -8.90 -25.99
N ALA A 61 -26.98 -7.94 -25.34
CA ALA A 61 -26.97 -6.55 -25.80
C ALA A 61 -26.41 -6.41 -27.22
N GLY A 62 -25.33 -7.12 -27.56
CA GLY A 62 -24.73 -7.10 -28.90
C GLY A 62 -25.56 -7.77 -29.99
N LEU A 63 -26.48 -8.66 -29.62
CA LEU A 63 -27.49 -9.19 -30.54
C LEU A 63 -28.56 -8.14 -30.87
N LEU A 64 -28.90 -7.27 -29.91
CA LEU A 64 -29.93 -6.25 -30.05
C LEU A 64 -29.40 -4.96 -30.69
N ASN A 65 -28.18 -4.55 -30.34
CA ASN A 65 -27.55 -3.33 -30.82
C ASN A 65 -26.19 -3.63 -31.48
N GLN A 66 -26.07 -3.27 -32.77
CA GLN A 66 -24.88 -3.53 -33.58
C GLN A 66 -24.12 -2.25 -33.98
N ARG A 67 -24.48 -1.12 -33.38
CA ARG A 67 -23.83 0.16 -33.67
C ARG A 67 -22.38 0.14 -33.20
N ALA A 68 -21.52 0.89 -33.88
CA ALA A 68 -20.15 1.13 -33.44
C ALA A 68 -20.13 1.90 -32.10
N GLY A 69 -19.10 1.69 -31.29
CA GLY A 69 -18.98 2.24 -29.93
C GLY A 69 -19.23 1.25 -28.79
N GLY A 70 -19.58 0.00 -29.08
CA GLY A 70 -19.65 -1.10 -28.10
C GLY A 70 -20.54 -0.77 -26.90
N MET A 71 -19.98 -0.81 -25.69
CA MET A 71 -20.72 -0.56 -24.45
C MET A 71 -21.35 0.84 -24.40
N ALA A 72 -20.69 1.85 -24.98
CA ALA A 72 -21.22 3.22 -25.01
C ALA A 72 -22.47 3.33 -25.89
N ALA A 73 -22.50 2.59 -27.00
CA ALA A 73 -23.68 2.53 -27.86
C ALA A 73 -24.87 1.86 -27.15
N TYR A 74 -24.62 0.87 -26.29
CA TYR A 74 -25.66 0.24 -25.47
C TYR A 74 -26.27 1.23 -24.48
N ALA A 75 -25.42 2.01 -23.80
CA ALA A 75 -25.86 3.02 -22.86
C ALA A 75 -26.68 4.14 -23.55
N GLU A 76 -26.34 4.49 -24.79
CA GLU A 76 -27.07 5.48 -25.57
C GLU A 76 -28.55 5.13 -25.78
N GLU A 77 -28.87 3.85 -25.95
CA GLU A 77 -30.26 3.38 -26.18
C GLU A 77 -31.19 3.62 -24.97
N ALA A 78 -30.64 3.66 -23.75
CA ALA A 78 -31.43 3.84 -22.53
C ALA A 78 -31.31 5.25 -21.93
N TYR A 79 -30.12 5.83 -21.99
CA TYR A 79 -29.80 7.08 -21.30
C TYR A 79 -29.62 8.25 -22.28
N GLY A 80 -29.31 7.98 -23.55
CA GLY A 80 -29.03 9.01 -24.55
C GLY A 80 -27.55 9.37 -24.64
N LYS A 81 -27.27 10.56 -25.20
CA LYS A 81 -25.90 11.00 -25.53
C LYS A 81 -24.99 11.19 -24.32
N ASP A 82 -25.56 11.52 -23.16
CA ASP A 82 -24.86 11.60 -21.89
C ASP A 82 -24.39 10.21 -21.43
N GLY A 83 -25.26 9.20 -21.51
CA GLY A 83 -24.92 7.81 -21.21
C GLY A 83 -23.81 7.28 -22.11
N TYR A 84 -23.87 7.58 -23.42
CA TYR A 84 -22.79 7.27 -24.35
C TYR A 84 -21.47 7.88 -23.88
N PHE A 85 -21.45 9.19 -23.60
CA PHE A 85 -20.23 9.90 -23.24
C PHE A 85 -19.64 9.39 -21.92
N GLN A 86 -20.46 9.19 -20.88
CA GLN A 86 -19.96 8.71 -19.58
C GLN A 86 -19.33 7.32 -19.70
N VAL A 87 -20.02 6.38 -20.36
CA VAL A 87 -19.52 5.02 -20.56
C VAL A 87 -18.25 5.03 -21.40
N PHE A 88 -18.22 5.79 -22.49
CA PHE A 88 -17.01 5.98 -23.30
C PHE A 88 -15.86 6.54 -22.46
N PHE A 89 -16.07 7.65 -21.75
CA PHE A 89 -15.02 8.39 -21.06
C PHE A 89 -14.41 7.57 -19.91
N LEU A 90 -15.25 6.93 -19.09
CA LEU A 90 -14.82 6.07 -17.99
C LEU A 90 -14.05 4.86 -18.50
N TYR A 91 -14.57 4.19 -19.53
CA TYR A 91 -13.90 3.04 -20.12
C TYR A 91 -12.59 3.42 -20.83
N PHE A 92 -12.58 4.56 -21.52
CA PHE A 92 -11.39 5.07 -22.17
C PHE A 92 -10.27 5.36 -21.16
N LEU A 93 -10.61 5.98 -20.03
CA LEU A 93 -9.64 6.23 -18.96
C LEU A 93 -9.21 4.94 -18.26
N SER A 94 -10.14 4.00 -18.02
CA SER A 94 -9.81 2.72 -17.39
C SER A 94 -8.77 1.94 -18.20
N ILE A 95 -8.91 1.88 -19.54
CA ILE A 95 -7.91 1.24 -20.41
C ILE A 95 -6.57 2.00 -20.35
N ALA A 96 -6.58 3.33 -20.31
CA ALA A 96 -5.35 4.12 -20.22
C ALA A 96 -4.56 3.78 -18.95
N ILE A 97 -5.24 3.68 -17.80
CA ILE A 97 -4.66 3.25 -16.51
C ILE A 97 -4.20 1.79 -16.60
N ALA A 98 -5.05 0.91 -17.12
CA ALA A 98 -4.79 -0.52 -17.21
C ALA A 98 -3.52 -0.86 -18.00
N ASN A 99 -3.30 -0.16 -19.10
CA ASN A 99 -2.09 -0.30 -19.92
C ASN A 99 -0.79 0.01 -19.14
N VAL A 100 -0.80 1.01 -18.24
CA VAL A 100 0.38 1.32 -17.39
C VAL A 100 0.62 0.16 -16.41
N ALA A 101 -0.45 -0.41 -15.83
CA ALA A 101 -0.34 -1.56 -14.95
C ALA A 101 0.19 -2.80 -15.70
N VAL A 102 -0.35 -3.11 -16.89
CA VAL A 102 0.10 -4.23 -17.74
C VAL A 102 1.57 -4.07 -18.15
N ALA A 103 1.99 -2.85 -18.52
CA ALA A 103 3.37 -2.55 -18.86
C ALA A 103 4.31 -2.74 -17.66
N SER A 104 3.86 -2.38 -16.45
CA SER A 104 4.59 -2.59 -15.20
C SER A 104 4.77 -4.09 -14.90
N SER A 105 3.73 -4.91 -15.10
CA SER A 105 3.84 -6.37 -14.99
C SER A 105 4.81 -6.96 -16.00
N ALA A 106 4.73 -6.54 -17.27
CA ALA A 106 5.65 -6.99 -18.31
C ALA A 106 7.11 -6.70 -17.95
N LEU A 107 7.38 -5.50 -17.43
CA LEU A 107 8.73 -5.12 -16.98
C LEU A 107 9.19 -5.98 -15.79
N GLY A 108 8.29 -6.27 -14.85
CA GLY A 108 8.58 -7.17 -13.71
C GLY A 108 9.04 -8.57 -14.14
N TYR A 109 8.44 -9.13 -15.19
CA TYR A 109 8.89 -10.42 -15.75
C TYR A 109 10.25 -10.31 -16.47
N LEU A 110 10.46 -9.22 -17.22
CA LEU A 110 11.74 -8.96 -17.88
C LEU A 110 12.89 -8.74 -16.90
N ALA A 111 12.60 -8.25 -15.69
CA ALA A 111 13.57 -8.05 -14.63
C ALA A 111 14.24 -9.36 -14.17
N ALA A 112 13.60 -10.52 -14.36
CA ALA A 112 14.22 -11.82 -14.10
C ALA A 112 15.46 -12.08 -14.99
N PHE A 113 15.51 -11.47 -16.17
CA PHE A 113 16.62 -11.59 -17.12
C PHE A 113 17.55 -10.36 -17.09
N VAL A 114 16.97 -9.18 -16.86
CA VAL A 114 17.70 -7.91 -16.82
C VAL A 114 17.35 -7.17 -15.52
N PRO A 115 17.98 -7.53 -14.37
CA PRO A 115 17.66 -6.93 -13.07
C PRO A 115 17.87 -5.41 -13.01
N ALA A 116 18.73 -4.87 -13.88
CA ALA A 116 18.95 -3.43 -14.01
C ALA A 116 17.68 -2.63 -14.33
N LEU A 117 16.66 -3.27 -14.94
CA LEU A 117 15.40 -2.62 -15.28
C LEU A 117 14.62 -2.19 -14.03
N THR A 118 14.73 -2.93 -12.93
CA THR A 118 14.01 -2.66 -11.66
C THR A 118 14.94 -2.26 -10.52
N ALA A 119 16.21 -1.94 -10.81
CA ALA A 119 17.21 -1.59 -9.80
C ALA A 119 16.89 -0.28 -9.06
N SER A 120 16.12 0.63 -9.68
CA SER A 120 15.66 1.88 -9.07
C SER A 120 14.24 2.22 -9.51
N PRO A 121 13.47 3.00 -8.72
CA PRO A 121 12.14 3.46 -9.15
C PRO A 121 12.17 4.24 -10.48
N LEU A 122 13.25 4.98 -10.75
CA LEU A 122 13.42 5.71 -12.00
C LEU A 122 13.65 4.76 -13.20
N THR A 123 14.51 3.75 -13.06
CA THR A 123 14.73 2.76 -14.14
C THR A 123 13.48 1.95 -14.43
N THR A 124 12.70 1.61 -13.39
CA THR A 124 11.39 0.97 -13.54
C THR A 124 10.45 1.85 -14.36
N CYS A 125 10.34 3.14 -13.99
CA CYS A 125 9.49 4.09 -14.71
C CYS A 125 9.90 4.25 -16.19
N LEU A 126 11.19 4.40 -16.46
CA LEU A 126 11.70 4.53 -17.83
C LEU A 126 11.48 3.25 -18.64
N GLY A 127 11.63 2.07 -18.02
CA GLY A 127 11.32 0.78 -18.63
C GLY A 127 9.84 0.65 -19.02
N VAL A 128 8.93 1.05 -18.13
CA VAL A 128 7.49 1.07 -18.39
C VAL A 128 7.16 2.01 -19.57
N ILE A 129 7.70 3.22 -19.56
CA ILE A 129 7.53 4.19 -20.66
C ILE A 129 8.09 3.60 -21.97
N GLY A 130 9.27 3.00 -21.93
CA GLY A 130 9.88 2.34 -23.08
C GLY A 130 8.99 1.24 -23.67
N LEU A 131 8.40 0.38 -22.83
CA LEU A 131 7.48 -0.67 -23.26
C LEU A 131 6.17 -0.09 -23.83
N LEU A 132 5.60 0.96 -23.22
CA LEU A 132 4.41 1.64 -23.73
C LEU A 132 4.64 2.20 -25.13
N TRP A 133 5.77 2.87 -25.36
CA TRP A 133 6.13 3.40 -26.67
C TRP A 133 6.44 2.29 -27.69
N LEU A 134 7.19 1.27 -27.31
CA LEU A 134 7.50 0.13 -28.16
C LEU A 134 6.23 -0.53 -28.70
N THR A 135 5.26 -0.79 -27.81
CA THR A 135 3.98 -1.38 -28.17
C THR A 135 3.09 -0.42 -28.97
N THR A 136 3.10 0.87 -28.64
CA THR A 136 2.36 1.89 -29.41
C THR A 136 2.86 1.97 -30.85
N LEU A 137 4.18 1.97 -31.05
CA LEU A 137 4.79 2.01 -32.37
C LEU A 137 4.45 0.76 -33.19
N ALA A 138 4.42 -0.41 -32.57
CA ALA A 138 4.01 -1.65 -33.23
C ALA A 138 2.54 -1.61 -33.70
N ASN A 139 1.67 -0.90 -32.97
CA ASN A 139 0.26 -0.70 -33.34
C ASN A 139 0.04 0.25 -34.54
N PHE A 140 1.06 1.01 -35.00
CA PHE A 140 0.93 1.86 -36.20
C PHE A 140 0.69 1.06 -37.47
N GLY A 141 1.04 -0.23 -37.46
CA GLY A 141 0.76 -1.18 -38.54
C GLY A 141 -0.72 -1.52 -38.73
N GLY A 142 -1.59 -1.08 -37.81
CA GLY A 142 -3.04 -1.27 -37.88
C GLY A 142 -3.53 -2.66 -37.44
N PRO A 143 -4.87 -2.89 -37.50
CA PRO A 143 -5.53 -4.03 -36.85
C PRO A 143 -4.96 -5.41 -37.24
N LYS A 144 -4.54 -5.57 -38.50
CA LYS A 144 -4.04 -6.84 -39.03
C LYS A 144 -2.70 -7.26 -38.41
N ILE A 145 -1.78 -6.31 -38.24
CA ILE A 145 -0.47 -6.60 -37.63
C ILE A 145 -0.65 -6.87 -36.15
N THR A 146 -1.43 -6.03 -35.46
CA THR A 146 -1.79 -6.21 -34.05
C THR A 146 -2.40 -7.60 -33.81
N GLY A 147 -3.37 -8.01 -34.63
CA GLY A 147 -4.00 -9.33 -34.51
C GLY A 147 -3.03 -10.50 -34.74
N ARG A 148 -2.06 -10.38 -35.66
CA ARG A 148 -1.03 -11.40 -35.90
C ARG A 148 -0.04 -11.52 -34.73
N ILE A 149 0.41 -10.39 -34.20
CA ILE A 149 1.31 -10.38 -33.03
C ILE A 149 0.56 -10.94 -31.82
N GLY A 150 -0.70 -10.55 -31.61
CA GLY A 150 -1.57 -11.09 -30.57
C GLY A 150 -1.73 -12.62 -30.66
N ALA A 151 -1.94 -13.16 -31.87
CA ALA A 151 -2.08 -14.60 -32.09
C ALA A 151 -0.81 -15.41 -31.79
N ILE A 152 0.37 -14.80 -31.82
CA ILE A 152 1.63 -15.45 -31.45
C ILE A 152 1.86 -15.30 -29.94
N THR A 153 1.75 -14.09 -29.43
CA THR A 153 2.03 -13.75 -28.02
C THR A 153 1.10 -14.44 -27.03
N VAL A 154 -0.14 -14.78 -27.43
CA VAL A 154 -1.09 -15.54 -26.61
C VAL A 154 -0.55 -16.90 -26.15
N TRP A 155 0.26 -17.56 -26.97
CA TRP A 155 0.82 -18.86 -26.62
C TRP A 155 1.79 -18.78 -25.44
N GLY A 156 2.34 -17.59 -25.19
CA GLY A 156 3.14 -17.31 -23.99
C GLY A 156 2.38 -17.54 -22.68
N VAL A 157 1.05 -17.40 -22.68
CA VAL A 157 0.22 -17.70 -21.50
C VAL A 157 -0.51 -19.04 -21.64
N ILE A 158 -1.05 -19.36 -22.82
CA ILE A 158 -1.82 -20.61 -23.01
C ILE A 158 -0.96 -21.85 -22.72
N LEU A 159 0.29 -21.88 -23.17
CA LEU A 159 1.16 -23.05 -22.95
C LEU A 159 1.45 -23.31 -21.46
N PRO A 160 2.04 -22.38 -20.68
CA PRO A 160 2.35 -22.65 -19.28
C PRO A 160 1.09 -22.82 -18.42
N VAL A 161 0.06 -22.00 -18.65
CA VAL A 161 -1.16 -22.06 -17.83
C VAL A 161 -2.01 -23.29 -18.17
N GLY A 162 -2.10 -23.65 -19.45
CA GLY A 162 -2.76 -24.90 -19.89
C GLY A 162 -2.02 -26.14 -19.38
N PHE A 163 -0.69 -26.14 -19.45
CA PHE A 163 0.13 -27.24 -18.94
C PHE A 163 -0.09 -27.44 -17.44
N ILE A 164 0.00 -26.39 -16.63
CA ILE A 164 -0.17 -26.53 -15.17
C ILE A 164 -1.61 -26.93 -14.80
N SER A 165 -2.62 -26.47 -15.54
CA SER A 165 -4.02 -26.80 -15.29
C SER A 165 -4.35 -28.27 -15.53
N ILE A 166 -3.61 -28.95 -16.43
CA ILE A 166 -3.85 -30.35 -16.82
C ILE A 166 -2.82 -31.28 -16.17
N ALA A 167 -1.53 -31.02 -16.35
CA ALA A 167 -0.44 -31.88 -15.90
C ALA A 167 0.15 -31.47 -14.53
N GLY A 168 -0.11 -30.26 -14.04
CA GLY A 168 0.44 -29.81 -12.75
C GLY A 168 -0.08 -30.64 -11.56
N TRP A 169 -1.21 -31.31 -11.71
CA TRP A 169 -1.76 -32.23 -10.69
C TRP A 169 -0.81 -33.39 -10.33
N PHE A 170 0.10 -33.79 -11.21
CA PHE A 170 1.12 -34.81 -10.90
C PHE A 170 2.13 -34.37 -9.82
N TRP A 171 2.26 -33.06 -9.59
CA TRP A 171 3.13 -32.47 -8.56
C TRP A 171 2.34 -31.86 -7.39
N PHE A 172 1.01 -31.99 -7.41
CA PHE A 172 0.14 -31.43 -6.39
C PHE A 172 0.20 -32.27 -5.11
N HIS A 173 0.42 -31.59 -3.96
CA HIS A 173 0.41 -32.22 -2.65
C HIS A 173 -0.75 -31.67 -1.81
N SER A 174 -1.63 -32.54 -1.31
CA SER A 174 -2.79 -32.18 -0.49
C SER A 174 -2.38 -31.43 0.77
N ASP A 175 -1.27 -31.83 1.39
CA ASP A 175 -0.82 -31.27 2.66
C ASP A 175 -0.33 -29.82 2.49
N THR A 176 0.38 -29.53 1.39
CA THR A 176 0.79 -28.17 1.01
C THR A 176 -0.43 -27.28 0.81
N PHE A 177 -1.44 -27.78 0.07
CA PHE A 177 -2.67 -27.03 -0.18
C PHE A 177 -3.49 -26.80 1.09
N ALA A 178 -3.62 -27.82 1.95
CA ALA A 178 -4.33 -27.73 3.22
C ALA A 178 -3.67 -26.72 4.18
N ALA A 179 -2.34 -26.75 4.28
CA ALA A 179 -1.59 -25.76 5.05
C ALA A 179 -1.75 -24.34 4.50
N ALA A 180 -1.88 -24.21 3.17
CA ALA A 180 -2.12 -22.94 2.49
C ALA A 180 -3.57 -22.44 2.57
N TRP A 181 -4.53 -23.23 3.09
CA TRP A 181 -5.96 -22.93 3.00
C TRP A 181 -6.32 -21.61 3.66
N ASN A 182 -6.05 -21.47 4.96
CA ASN A 182 -6.37 -20.25 5.70
C ASN A 182 -5.27 -19.93 6.74
N PRO A 183 -4.05 -19.56 6.28
CA PRO A 183 -2.91 -19.33 7.17
C PRO A 183 -3.12 -18.17 8.14
N LYS A 184 -4.04 -17.26 7.83
CA LYS A 184 -4.37 -16.07 8.63
C LYS A 184 -5.61 -16.25 9.52
N GLY A 185 -6.26 -17.42 9.51
CA GLY A 185 -7.46 -17.67 10.32
C GLY A 185 -8.65 -16.76 10.00
N LEU A 186 -8.74 -16.24 8.77
CA LEU A 186 -9.79 -15.30 8.35
C LEU A 186 -11.17 -15.95 8.33
N ARG A 187 -12.21 -15.15 8.57
CA ARG A 187 -13.60 -15.59 8.36
C ARG A 187 -13.85 -15.81 6.87
N ILE A 188 -14.71 -16.77 6.52
CA ILE A 188 -14.99 -17.12 5.11
C ILE A 188 -15.42 -15.91 4.27
N MET A 189 -16.33 -15.08 4.78
CA MET A 189 -16.79 -13.89 4.06
C MET A 189 -15.69 -12.85 3.84
N GLU A 190 -14.75 -12.75 4.80
CA GLU A 190 -13.62 -11.83 4.73
C GLU A 190 -12.57 -12.31 3.72
N GLY A 191 -12.17 -13.58 3.79
CA GLY A 191 -11.24 -14.19 2.84
C GLY A 191 -11.79 -14.27 1.42
N MET A 192 -13.11 -14.45 1.26
CA MET A 192 -13.79 -14.41 -0.05
C MET A 192 -13.88 -12.98 -0.58
N GLY A 193 -14.11 -11.98 0.27
CA GLY A 193 -14.20 -10.58 -0.14
C GLY A 193 -12.84 -9.98 -0.54
N SER A 194 -11.76 -10.40 0.11
CA SER A 194 -10.44 -9.75 0.01
C SER A 194 -9.76 -9.87 -1.36
N SER A 195 -10.20 -10.79 -2.23
CA SER A 195 -9.55 -11.02 -3.53
C SER A 195 -10.44 -10.71 -4.72
N ILE A 196 -11.67 -10.21 -4.51
CA ILE A 196 -12.65 -9.98 -5.60
C ILE A 196 -12.18 -8.93 -6.59
N SER A 197 -11.58 -7.84 -6.13
CA SER A 197 -11.05 -6.80 -7.03
C SER A 197 -9.97 -7.36 -7.95
N LEU A 198 -9.09 -8.21 -7.41
CA LEU A 198 -8.01 -8.86 -8.15
C LEU A 198 -8.52 -9.94 -9.11
N THR A 199 -9.47 -10.77 -8.67
CA THR A 199 -10.06 -11.77 -9.55
C THR A 199 -10.88 -11.10 -10.65
N LEU A 200 -11.63 -10.03 -10.35
CA LEU A 200 -12.37 -9.28 -11.37
C LEU A 200 -11.44 -8.62 -12.38
N TRP A 201 -10.32 -8.05 -11.92
CA TRP A 201 -9.28 -7.55 -12.82
C TRP A 201 -8.86 -8.60 -13.86
N ALA A 202 -8.72 -9.86 -13.44
CA ALA A 202 -8.37 -10.96 -14.35
C ALA A 202 -9.44 -11.26 -15.42
N PHE A 203 -10.69 -10.86 -15.16
CA PHE A 203 -11.81 -11.00 -16.10
C PHE A 203 -12.07 -9.76 -16.95
N LEU A 204 -11.44 -8.61 -16.64
CA LEU A 204 -11.51 -7.46 -17.52
C LEU A 204 -10.86 -7.83 -18.87
N GLY A 205 -11.58 -7.60 -19.95
CA GLY A 205 -11.24 -8.06 -21.30
C GLY A 205 -12.38 -8.80 -21.99
N MET A 206 -13.34 -9.35 -21.26
CA MET A 206 -14.56 -9.98 -21.79
C MET A 206 -15.39 -9.06 -22.70
N GLU A 207 -15.39 -7.75 -22.40
CA GLU A 207 -16.00 -6.67 -23.16
C GLU A 207 -15.26 -6.36 -24.48
N SER A 208 -14.01 -6.82 -24.63
CA SER A 208 -13.20 -6.54 -25.83
C SER A 208 -13.87 -7.02 -27.12
N ALA A 209 -14.65 -8.09 -27.06
CA ALA A 209 -15.43 -8.56 -28.21
C ALA A 209 -16.49 -7.54 -28.64
N VAL A 210 -17.22 -7.00 -27.66
CA VAL A 210 -18.25 -5.98 -27.88
C VAL A 210 -17.64 -4.68 -28.37
N GLN A 211 -16.54 -4.25 -27.74
CA GLN A 211 -15.90 -2.99 -28.07
C GLN A 211 -15.30 -2.98 -29.48
N ASN A 212 -14.74 -4.11 -29.91
CA ASN A 212 -14.14 -4.23 -31.23
C ASN A 212 -15.12 -4.75 -32.29
N SER A 213 -16.43 -4.75 -32.01
CA SER A 213 -17.47 -5.27 -32.92
C SER A 213 -17.46 -4.62 -34.32
N SER A 214 -17.09 -3.35 -34.44
CA SER A 214 -16.96 -2.64 -35.72
C SER A 214 -15.87 -3.23 -36.64
N ALA A 215 -14.87 -3.89 -36.05
CA ALA A 215 -13.73 -4.51 -36.73
C ALA A 215 -13.90 -6.02 -36.97
N VAL A 216 -15.08 -6.60 -36.71
CA VAL A 216 -15.36 -8.05 -36.82
C VAL A 216 -16.19 -8.38 -38.06
N GLU A 217 -15.92 -9.55 -38.67
CA GLU A 217 -16.58 -10.05 -39.88
C GLU A 217 -18.10 -10.25 -39.69
N ASN A 218 -18.51 -11.03 -38.69
CA ASN A 218 -19.93 -11.25 -38.35
C ASN A 218 -20.24 -10.91 -36.89
N PRO A 219 -20.54 -9.62 -36.58
CA PRO A 219 -20.80 -9.20 -35.20
C PRO A 219 -21.99 -9.90 -34.53
N LYS A 220 -23.03 -10.30 -35.28
CA LYS A 220 -24.21 -11.00 -34.72
C LYS A 220 -23.84 -12.34 -34.11
N ARG A 221 -22.95 -13.08 -34.77
CA ARG A 221 -22.58 -14.44 -34.36
C ARG A 221 -21.32 -14.45 -33.51
N ASP A 222 -20.30 -13.73 -33.95
CA ASP A 222 -18.94 -13.91 -33.46
C ASP A 222 -18.72 -13.23 -32.10
N VAL A 223 -19.37 -12.07 -31.86
CA VAL A 223 -19.23 -11.32 -30.60
C VAL A 223 -19.81 -12.10 -29.41
N PRO A 224 -21.07 -12.60 -29.45
CA PRO A 224 -21.62 -13.42 -28.36
C PRO A 224 -20.77 -14.67 -28.06
N LEU A 225 -20.35 -15.39 -29.10
CA LEU A 225 -19.56 -16.61 -28.95
C LEU A 225 -18.18 -16.33 -28.36
N ALA A 226 -17.48 -15.31 -28.86
CA ALA A 226 -16.17 -14.92 -28.34
C ALA A 226 -16.23 -14.45 -26.89
N CYS A 227 -17.26 -13.67 -26.52
CA CYS A 227 -17.46 -13.20 -25.16
C CYS A 227 -17.71 -14.36 -24.19
N MET A 228 -18.62 -15.28 -24.53
CA MET A 228 -18.97 -16.41 -23.65
C MET A 228 -17.86 -17.47 -23.57
N PHE A 229 -17.30 -17.91 -24.70
CA PHE A 229 -16.25 -18.93 -24.71
C PHE A 229 -14.94 -18.40 -24.14
N GLY A 230 -14.57 -17.14 -24.43
CA GLY A 230 -13.42 -16.49 -23.83
C GLY A 230 -13.55 -16.41 -22.31
N THR A 231 -14.70 -15.97 -21.81
CA THR A 231 -14.94 -15.84 -20.37
C THR A 231 -14.97 -17.17 -19.64
N LEU A 232 -15.67 -18.17 -20.19
CA LEU A 232 -15.73 -19.50 -19.59
C LEU A 232 -14.36 -20.21 -19.62
N GLY A 233 -13.65 -20.11 -20.75
CA GLY A 233 -12.31 -20.68 -20.88
C GLY A 233 -11.33 -20.07 -19.89
N ALA A 234 -11.33 -18.74 -19.76
CA ALA A 234 -10.52 -18.03 -18.77
C ALA A 234 -10.87 -18.47 -17.34
N ALA A 235 -12.16 -18.54 -16.98
CA ALA A 235 -12.60 -18.94 -15.64
C ALA A 235 -12.08 -20.32 -15.23
N VAL A 236 -12.24 -21.32 -16.10
CA VAL A 236 -11.78 -22.69 -15.84
C VAL A 236 -10.28 -22.73 -15.63
N ILE A 237 -9.53 -22.09 -16.55
CA ILE A 237 -8.08 -22.07 -16.51
C ILE A 237 -7.55 -21.32 -15.27
N TYR A 238 -8.19 -20.21 -14.88
CA TYR A 238 -7.80 -19.43 -13.71
C TYR A 238 -7.95 -20.21 -12.42
N ILE A 239 -9.11 -20.85 -12.22
CA ILE A 239 -9.39 -21.65 -11.03
C ILE A 239 -8.42 -22.82 -10.94
N LEU A 240 -8.26 -23.57 -12.03
CA LEU A 240 -7.40 -24.76 -12.05
C LEU A 240 -5.93 -24.39 -11.83
N SER A 241 -5.40 -23.43 -12.59
CA SER A 241 -3.99 -23.06 -12.49
C SER A 241 -3.62 -22.51 -11.12
N THR A 242 -4.45 -21.63 -10.54
CA THR A 242 -4.18 -21.06 -9.20
C THR A 242 -4.26 -22.12 -8.10
N ALA A 243 -5.27 -22.99 -8.13
CA ALA A 243 -5.42 -24.08 -7.17
C ALA A 243 -4.24 -25.06 -7.24
N VAL A 244 -3.82 -25.44 -8.44
CA VAL A 244 -2.68 -26.35 -8.63
C VAL A 244 -1.38 -25.74 -8.12
N ILE A 245 -1.10 -24.48 -8.44
CA ILE A 245 0.12 -23.79 -7.98
C ILE A 245 0.17 -23.74 -6.44
N GLN A 246 -0.95 -23.48 -5.78
CA GLN A 246 -1.03 -23.45 -4.31
C GLN A 246 -0.80 -24.81 -3.64
N GLY A 247 -0.97 -25.93 -4.37
CA GLY A 247 -0.59 -27.26 -3.90
C GLY A 247 0.81 -27.71 -4.30
N ILE A 248 1.50 -26.98 -5.18
CA ILE A 248 2.88 -27.26 -5.59
C ILE A 248 3.88 -26.43 -4.76
N VAL A 249 3.57 -25.15 -4.55
CA VAL A 249 4.48 -24.19 -3.93
C VAL A 249 3.98 -23.82 -2.53
N PRO A 250 4.83 -23.87 -1.48
CA PRO A 250 4.48 -23.41 -0.15
C PRO A 250 3.96 -21.96 -0.14
N ASN A 251 2.89 -21.69 0.60
CA ASN A 251 2.18 -20.40 0.57
C ASN A 251 3.09 -19.19 0.88
N ALA A 252 3.98 -19.30 1.87
CA ALA A 252 4.87 -18.21 2.28
C ALA A 252 5.87 -17.81 1.18
N GLU A 253 6.33 -18.77 0.38
CA GLU A 253 7.23 -18.54 -0.76
C GLU A 253 6.45 -18.00 -1.96
N LEU A 254 5.28 -18.60 -2.24
CA LEU A 254 4.39 -18.17 -3.31
C LEU A 254 3.97 -16.71 -3.14
N ALA A 255 3.63 -16.30 -1.91
CA ALA A 255 3.21 -14.95 -1.58
C ALA A 255 4.28 -13.89 -1.87
N ARG A 256 5.57 -14.23 -1.77
CA ARG A 256 6.70 -13.30 -2.02
C ARG A 256 7.17 -13.29 -3.47
N SER A 257 6.62 -14.17 -4.30
CA SER A 257 7.08 -14.35 -5.67
C SER A 257 6.65 -13.19 -6.58
N THR A 258 7.60 -12.63 -7.32
CA THR A 258 7.34 -11.72 -8.45
C THR A 258 7.07 -12.47 -9.76
N GLY A 259 6.99 -13.80 -9.73
CA GLY A 259 6.77 -14.66 -10.89
C GLY A 259 6.30 -16.07 -10.50
N PRO A 260 5.07 -16.24 -10.01
CA PRO A 260 4.63 -17.49 -9.39
C PRO A 260 4.56 -18.65 -10.37
N PHE A 261 4.27 -18.41 -11.66
CA PHE A 261 4.34 -19.45 -12.68
C PHE A 261 5.79 -19.91 -12.92
N GLY A 262 6.73 -18.98 -13.04
CA GLY A 262 8.15 -19.31 -13.14
C GLY A 262 8.63 -20.12 -11.94
N LEU A 263 8.20 -19.73 -10.73
CA LEU A 263 8.50 -20.43 -9.48
C LEU A 263 7.91 -21.85 -9.44
N ALA A 264 6.63 -22.01 -9.82
CA ALA A 264 5.98 -23.31 -9.85
C ALA A 264 6.68 -24.27 -10.83
N PHE A 265 6.99 -23.81 -12.03
CA PHE A 265 7.72 -24.62 -13.02
C PHE A 265 9.17 -24.91 -12.60
N ALA A 266 9.81 -23.99 -11.88
CA ALA A 266 11.13 -24.24 -11.30
C ALA A 266 11.11 -25.35 -10.25
N ARG A 267 10.04 -25.43 -9.45
CA ARG A 267 9.82 -26.50 -8.47
C ARG A 267 9.44 -27.84 -9.10
N MET A 268 8.65 -27.83 -10.18
CA MET A 268 8.24 -29.05 -10.86
C MET A 268 9.39 -29.71 -11.63
N PHE A 269 10.27 -28.90 -12.23
CA PHE A 269 11.34 -29.38 -13.10
C PHE A 269 12.72 -28.88 -12.66
N ASN A 270 13.03 -27.62 -12.97
CA ASN A 270 14.30 -26.96 -12.63
C ASN A 270 14.24 -25.44 -12.92
N PRO A 271 15.18 -24.64 -12.40
CA PRO A 271 15.20 -23.18 -12.61
C PRO A 271 15.21 -22.71 -14.08
N VAL A 272 15.80 -23.49 -14.99
CA VAL A 272 15.85 -23.13 -16.43
C VAL A 272 14.46 -23.14 -17.04
N VAL A 273 13.64 -24.15 -16.74
CA VAL A 273 12.23 -24.20 -17.17
C VAL A 273 11.44 -23.04 -16.56
N GLY A 274 11.71 -22.71 -15.30
CA GLY A 274 11.13 -21.53 -14.65
C GLY A 274 11.43 -20.23 -15.41
N SER A 275 12.68 -20.02 -15.81
CA SER A 275 13.07 -18.86 -16.63
C SER A 275 12.39 -18.85 -18.00
N VAL A 276 12.29 -19.99 -18.68
CA VAL A 276 11.56 -20.07 -19.97
C VAL A 276 10.11 -19.61 -19.81
N VAL A 277 9.44 -20.06 -18.75
CA VAL A 277 8.05 -19.66 -18.45
C VAL A 277 7.95 -18.17 -18.12
N MET A 278 8.94 -17.58 -17.44
CA MET A 278 8.99 -16.13 -17.22
C MET A 278 9.14 -15.35 -18.54
N GLY A 279 9.92 -15.85 -19.49
CA GLY A 279 10.04 -15.26 -20.83
C GLY A 279 8.73 -15.33 -21.63
N LEU A 280 8.04 -16.46 -21.56
CA LEU A 280 6.71 -16.65 -22.16
C LEU A 280 5.65 -15.73 -21.51
N ALA A 281 5.70 -15.55 -20.19
CA ALA A 281 4.86 -14.60 -19.46
C ALA A 281 5.10 -13.15 -19.88
N ALA A 282 6.37 -12.74 -20.03
CA ALA A 282 6.72 -11.41 -20.54
C ALA A 282 6.17 -11.20 -21.97
N MET A 283 6.31 -12.20 -22.84
CA MET A 283 5.77 -12.18 -24.20
C MET A 283 4.24 -12.01 -24.20
N ALA A 284 3.53 -12.74 -23.34
CA ALA A 284 2.07 -12.64 -23.22
C ALA A 284 1.62 -11.27 -22.69
N CYS A 285 2.33 -10.69 -21.71
CA CYS A 285 2.02 -9.36 -21.20
C CYS A 285 2.23 -8.27 -22.26
N VAL A 286 3.30 -8.36 -23.06
CA VAL A 286 3.53 -7.44 -24.19
C VAL A 286 2.44 -7.60 -25.26
N GLY A 287 2.01 -8.84 -25.54
CA GLY A 287 0.88 -9.12 -26.43
C GLY A 287 -0.44 -8.50 -25.96
N SER A 288 -0.72 -8.62 -24.66
CA SER A 288 -1.90 -8.03 -24.03
C SER A 288 -1.85 -6.50 -24.05
N LEU A 289 -0.69 -5.90 -23.77
CA LEU A 289 -0.49 -4.45 -23.86
C LEU A 289 -0.78 -3.92 -25.28
N LEU A 290 -0.32 -4.65 -26.31
CA LEU A 290 -0.63 -4.33 -27.71
C LEU A 290 -2.13 -4.36 -27.98
N GLY A 291 -2.83 -5.39 -27.51
CA GLY A 291 -4.29 -5.55 -27.69
C GLY A 291 -5.10 -4.47 -26.97
N TRP A 292 -4.70 -4.09 -25.76
CA TRP A 292 -5.35 -3.03 -24.99
C TRP A 292 -5.07 -1.64 -25.55
N GLN A 293 -3.86 -1.33 -26.00
CA GLN A 293 -3.57 -0.08 -26.71
C GLN A 293 -4.35 0.05 -28.02
N PHE A 294 -4.53 -1.05 -28.75
CA PHE A 294 -5.38 -1.07 -29.93
C PHE A 294 -6.84 -0.77 -29.57
N THR A 295 -7.37 -1.42 -28.53
CA THR A 295 -8.75 -1.21 -28.05
C THR A 295 -8.96 0.23 -27.56
N LEU A 296 -7.98 0.82 -26.88
CA LEU A 296 -7.98 2.23 -26.46
C LEU A 296 -8.13 3.16 -27.66
N ALA A 297 -7.32 2.92 -28.70
CA ALA A 297 -7.29 3.74 -29.90
C ALA A 297 -8.60 3.64 -30.71
N GLN A 298 -9.16 2.43 -30.81
CA GLN A 298 -10.45 2.20 -31.49
C GLN A 298 -11.61 2.83 -30.72
N THR A 299 -11.60 2.75 -29.39
CA THR A 299 -12.61 3.38 -28.54
C THR A 299 -12.64 4.90 -28.73
N ALA A 300 -11.47 5.55 -28.77
CA ALA A 300 -11.38 6.99 -29.06
C ALA A 300 -11.81 7.33 -30.49
N ARG A 301 -11.50 6.47 -31.45
CA ARG A 301 -11.91 6.64 -32.84
C ARG A 301 -13.42 6.60 -32.98
N ASP A 302 -14.09 5.58 -32.45
CA ASP A 302 -15.55 5.41 -32.51
C ASP A 302 -16.28 6.61 -31.87
N ALA A 303 -15.77 7.10 -30.73
CA ALA A 303 -16.32 8.29 -30.06
C ALA A 303 -16.07 9.58 -30.87
N SER A 304 -14.93 9.69 -31.57
CA SER A 304 -14.65 10.80 -32.46
C SER A 304 -15.54 10.79 -33.70
N GLU A 305 -15.81 9.61 -34.28
CA GLU A 305 -16.73 9.45 -35.42
C GLU A 305 -18.17 9.79 -34.99
N SER A 306 -18.53 9.51 -33.73
CA SER A 306 -19.82 9.90 -33.12
C SER A 306 -19.91 11.37 -32.67
N GLN A 307 -18.91 12.20 -33.00
CA GLN A 307 -18.80 13.61 -32.60
C GLN A 307 -18.79 13.86 -31.08
N MET A 308 -18.51 12.83 -30.28
CA MET A 308 -18.39 12.91 -28.81
C MET A 308 -16.95 13.15 -28.34
N PHE A 309 -15.99 13.06 -29.27
CA PHE A 309 -14.56 13.23 -28.98
C PHE A 309 -13.86 14.05 -30.08
N PRO A 310 -12.70 14.69 -29.82
CA PRO A 310 -12.03 15.53 -30.81
C PRO A 310 -11.69 14.80 -32.11
N ALA A 311 -11.92 15.47 -33.24
CA ALA A 311 -11.72 14.92 -34.59
C ALA A 311 -10.30 14.42 -34.91
N VAL A 312 -9.30 14.74 -34.08
CA VAL A 312 -7.92 14.22 -34.22
C VAL A 312 -7.86 12.71 -33.99
N PHE A 313 -8.71 12.17 -33.12
CA PHE A 313 -8.75 10.73 -32.78
C PHE A 313 -9.42 9.88 -33.86
N GLY A 314 -10.23 10.49 -34.73
CA GLY A 314 -10.85 9.82 -35.88
C GLY A 314 -9.96 9.69 -37.13
N LYS A 315 -8.80 10.38 -37.18
CA LYS A 315 -7.94 10.38 -38.38
C LYS A 315 -7.06 9.13 -38.43
N VAL A 316 -7.23 8.31 -39.47
CA VAL A 316 -6.46 7.07 -39.67
C VAL A 316 -5.38 7.19 -40.75
N ASN A 317 -4.31 6.38 -40.62
CA ASN A 317 -3.27 6.22 -41.64
C ASN A 317 -3.71 5.25 -42.76
N ARG A 318 -2.81 5.00 -43.74
CA ARG A 318 -3.05 4.06 -44.86
C ARG A 318 -3.35 2.62 -44.40
N SER A 319 -2.88 2.25 -43.21
CA SER A 319 -3.10 0.92 -42.60
C SER A 319 -4.34 0.86 -41.70
N GLY A 320 -5.13 1.93 -41.62
CA GLY A 320 -6.34 2.00 -40.81
C GLY A 320 -6.12 2.28 -39.32
N ALA A 321 -4.91 2.71 -38.91
CA ALA A 321 -4.58 3.01 -37.51
C ALA A 321 -4.70 4.52 -37.19
N PRO A 322 -5.37 4.93 -36.09
CA PRO A 322 -5.47 6.32 -35.65
C PRO A 322 -4.20 6.80 -34.92
N VAL A 323 -3.10 6.96 -35.68
CA VAL A 323 -1.74 7.24 -35.16
C VAL A 323 -1.68 8.47 -34.25
N ALA A 324 -2.35 9.57 -34.61
CA ALA A 324 -2.33 10.78 -33.81
C ALA A 324 -2.96 10.56 -32.41
N GLY A 325 -4.07 9.83 -32.35
CA GLY A 325 -4.69 9.45 -31.08
C GLY A 325 -3.82 8.53 -30.24
N MET A 326 -3.17 7.55 -30.88
CA MET A 326 -2.23 6.64 -30.22
C MET A 326 -1.04 7.38 -29.59
N VAL A 327 -0.46 8.36 -30.30
CA VAL A 327 0.66 9.18 -29.78
C VAL A 327 0.23 10.05 -28.59
N ILE A 328 -0.94 10.70 -28.68
CA ILE A 328 -1.48 11.50 -27.56
C ILE A 328 -1.66 10.61 -26.34
N MET A 329 -2.20 9.40 -26.50
CA MET A 329 -2.40 8.47 -25.39
C MET A 329 -1.09 7.91 -24.83
N ALA A 330 -0.11 7.61 -25.68
CA ALA A 330 1.21 7.20 -25.19
C ALA A 330 1.87 8.31 -24.34
N LEU A 331 1.70 9.59 -24.71
CA LEU A 331 2.17 10.72 -23.91
C LEU A 331 1.43 10.81 -22.56
N VAL A 332 0.10 10.72 -22.57
CA VAL A 332 -0.72 10.72 -21.35
C VAL A 332 -0.30 9.57 -20.42
N GLN A 333 -0.16 8.37 -20.96
CA GLN A 333 0.27 7.19 -20.20
C GLN A 333 1.70 7.31 -19.69
N SER A 334 2.59 8.02 -20.41
CA SER A 334 3.94 8.32 -19.94
C SER A 334 3.92 9.26 -18.73
N VAL A 335 3.06 10.30 -18.76
CA VAL A 335 2.86 11.20 -17.61
C VAL A 335 2.28 10.43 -16.41
N MET A 336 1.32 9.55 -16.65
CA MET A 336 0.75 8.68 -15.60
C MET A 336 1.81 7.74 -15.01
N ALA A 337 2.71 7.19 -15.83
CA ALA A 337 3.82 6.38 -15.33
C ALA A 337 4.74 7.18 -14.39
N LEU A 338 5.03 8.45 -14.71
CA LEU A 338 5.83 9.35 -13.88
C LEU A 338 5.16 9.68 -12.53
N SER A 339 3.84 9.83 -12.49
CA SER A 339 3.11 10.10 -11.24
C SER A 339 2.98 8.87 -10.34
N THR A 340 3.33 7.68 -10.83
CA THR A 340 3.17 6.42 -10.09
C THR A 340 4.50 5.90 -9.52
N ILE A 341 5.56 6.72 -9.45
CA ILE A 341 6.87 6.28 -8.92
C ILE A 341 6.70 5.82 -7.45
N SER A 342 6.76 4.51 -7.24
CA SER A 342 6.69 3.87 -5.92
C SER A 342 7.91 2.97 -5.70
N PRO A 343 8.43 2.83 -4.46
CA PRO A 343 9.47 1.87 -4.13
C PRO A 343 9.05 0.41 -4.35
N ASN A 344 7.74 0.11 -4.34
CA ASN A 344 7.21 -1.25 -4.43
C ASN A 344 6.31 -1.43 -5.67
N LEU A 345 6.76 -2.28 -6.60
CA LEU A 345 6.07 -2.58 -7.87
C LEU A 345 4.69 -3.23 -7.65
N SER A 346 4.54 -4.08 -6.63
CA SER A 346 3.28 -4.77 -6.35
C SER A 346 2.22 -3.82 -5.80
N GLU A 347 2.60 -2.86 -4.95
CA GLU A 347 1.70 -1.81 -4.46
C GLU A 347 1.30 -0.85 -5.57
N GLN A 348 2.26 -0.45 -6.41
CA GLN A 348 2.02 0.36 -7.60
C GLN A 348 0.98 -0.30 -8.51
N PHE A 349 1.15 -1.59 -8.78
CA PHE A 349 0.23 -2.39 -9.57
C PHE A 349 -1.16 -2.48 -8.93
N ALA A 350 -1.25 -2.81 -7.64
CA ALA A 350 -2.53 -2.95 -6.95
C ALA A 350 -3.35 -1.65 -6.92
N ALA A 351 -2.72 -0.51 -6.70
CA ALA A 351 -3.38 0.79 -6.71
C ALA A 351 -3.95 1.15 -8.09
N LEU A 352 -3.15 0.96 -9.15
CA LEU A 352 -3.59 1.19 -10.53
C LEU A 352 -4.72 0.24 -10.93
N VAL A 353 -4.62 -1.04 -10.55
CA VAL A 353 -5.64 -2.06 -10.83
C VAL A 353 -6.96 -1.71 -10.16
N ASN A 354 -6.98 -1.39 -8.86
CA ASN A 354 -8.23 -1.08 -8.17
C ASN A 354 -8.94 0.13 -8.78
N LEU A 355 -8.20 1.19 -9.13
CA LEU A 355 -8.77 2.36 -9.79
C LEU A 355 -9.31 2.02 -11.20
N ALA A 356 -8.56 1.23 -11.98
CA ALA A 356 -8.99 0.77 -13.31
C ALA A 356 -10.23 -0.13 -13.23
N VAL A 357 -10.32 -1.02 -12.24
CA VAL A 357 -11.51 -1.87 -11.99
C VAL A 357 -12.72 -1.00 -11.73
N VAL A 358 -12.67 -0.06 -10.76
CA VAL A 358 -13.83 0.80 -10.44
C VAL A 358 -14.27 1.61 -11.67
N THR A 359 -13.33 2.24 -12.36
CA THR A 359 -13.63 3.04 -13.56
C THR A 359 -14.13 2.21 -14.74
N ASN A 360 -13.87 0.90 -14.80
CA ASN A 360 -14.42 -0.01 -15.80
C ASN A 360 -15.79 -0.60 -15.42
N VAL A 361 -16.01 -0.90 -14.13
CA VAL A 361 -17.26 -1.53 -13.67
C VAL A 361 -18.45 -0.57 -13.70
N ILE A 362 -18.22 0.74 -13.52
CA ILE A 362 -19.29 1.74 -13.69
C ILE A 362 -19.89 1.69 -15.12
N PRO A 363 -19.08 1.72 -16.21
CA PRO A 363 -19.53 1.39 -17.56
C PRO A 363 -20.38 0.12 -17.66
N TYR A 364 -19.98 -0.97 -17.00
CA TYR A 364 -20.74 -2.22 -17.04
C TYR A 364 -22.13 -2.07 -16.45
N VAL A 365 -22.25 -1.39 -15.29
CA VAL A 365 -23.53 -1.13 -14.64
C VAL A 365 -24.46 -0.35 -15.57
N ILE A 366 -23.95 0.72 -16.18
CA ILE A 366 -24.74 1.57 -17.08
C ILE A 366 -25.16 0.78 -18.33
N SER A 367 -24.23 0.10 -19.00
CA SER A 367 -24.52 -0.64 -20.24
C SER A 367 -25.42 -1.87 -20.00
N LEU A 368 -25.26 -2.59 -18.89
CA LEU A 368 -26.14 -3.72 -18.54
C LEU A 368 -27.54 -3.25 -18.15
N SER A 369 -27.66 -2.14 -17.44
CA SER A 369 -28.98 -1.58 -17.12
C SER A 369 -29.74 -1.12 -18.38
N ALA A 370 -29.01 -0.71 -19.43
CA ALA A 370 -29.62 -0.39 -20.71
C ALA A 370 -30.25 -1.61 -21.41
N LEU A 371 -29.83 -2.84 -21.09
CA LEU A 371 -30.39 -4.07 -21.65
C LEU A 371 -31.88 -4.22 -21.36
N PHE A 372 -32.36 -3.78 -20.18
CA PHE A 372 -33.78 -3.84 -19.85
C PHE A 372 -34.63 -2.97 -20.79
N VAL A 373 -34.12 -1.80 -21.16
CA VAL A 373 -34.78 -0.87 -22.09
C VAL A 373 -34.71 -1.42 -23.51
N MET A 374 -33.54 -1.88 -23.95
CA MET A 374 -33.34 -2.47 -25.28
C MET A 374 -34.29 -3.66 -25.53
N MET A 375 -34.40 -4.58 -24.57
CA MET A 375 -35.30 -5.74 -24.70
C MET A 375 -36.78 -5.35 -24.77
N ARG A 376 -37.18 -4.27 -24.08
CA ARG A 376 -38.55 -3.74 -24.10
C ARG A 376 -38.86 -3.07 -25.43
N ASN A 377 -37.93 -2.27 -25.97
CA ASN A 377 -38.09 -1.56 -27.23
C ASN A 377 -38.23 -2.52 -28.43
N VAL A 378 -37.51 -3.64 -28.42
CA VAL A 378 -37.57 -4.67 -29.47
C VAL A 378 -38.77 -5.61 -29.29
N GLY A 379 -39.49 -5.56 -28.16
CA GLY A 379 -40.65 -6.42 -27.91
C GLY A 379 -40.27 -7.89 -27.70
N THR A 380 -39.19 -8.15 -26.97
CA THR A 380 -38.66 -9.51 -26.73
C THR A 380 -39.69 -10.39 -26.02
N ALA A 381 -39.82 -11.67 -26.43
CA ALA A 381 -40.75 -12.62 -25.82
C ALA A 381 -40.56 -12.70 -24.29
N ILE A 382 -41.68 -12.78 -23.54
CA ILE A 382 -41.69 -12.64 -22.07
C ILE A 382 -40.79 -13.65 -21.35
N THR A 383 -40.71 -14.90 -21.85
CA THR A 383 -39.84 -15.93 -21.27
C THR A 383 -38.37 -15.57 -21.42
N LYS A 384 -37.97 -15.11 -22.61
CA LYS A 384 -36.61 -14.67 -22.88
C LYS A 384 -36.27 -13.40 -22.09
N TYR A 385 -37.20 -12.45 -22.01
CA TYR A 385 -37.07 -11.26 -21.18
C TYR A 385 -36.80 -11.60 -19.71
N ARG A 386 -37.60 -12.50 -19.11
CA ARG A 386 -37.44 -12.89 -17.70
C ARG A 386 -36.09 -13.54 -17.42
N LEU A 387 -35.62 -14.43 -18.30
CA LEU A 387 -34.32 -15.07 -18.18
C LEU A 387 -33.18 -14.03 -18.23
N ASN A 388 -33.16 -13.23 -19.30
CA ASN A 388 -32.13 -12.20 -19.49
C ASN A 388 -32.15 -11.14 -18.39
N ALA A 389 -33.33 -10.73 -17.94
CA ALA A 389 -33.50 -9.80 -16.83
C ALA A 389 -32.93 -10.36 -15.52
N THR A 390 -33.20 -11.64 -15.22
CA THR A 390 -32.66 -12.30 -14.01
C THR A 390 -31.14 -12.35 -14.05
N ILE A 391 -30.56 -12.74 -15.20
CA ILE A 391 -29.10 -12.78 -15.37
C ILE A 391 -28.49 -11.36 -15.28
N ALA A 392 -29.14 -10.36 -15.88
CA ALA A 392 -28.70 -8.97 -15.79
C ALA A 392 -28.74 -8.43 -14.35
N VAL A 393 -29.73 -8.79 -13.53
CA VAL A 393 -29.77 -8.44 -12.10
C VAL A 393 -28.59 -9.06 -11.35
N VAL A 394 -28.26 -10.33 -11.61
CA VAL A 394 -27.08 -10.98 -11.01
C VAL A 394 -25.79 -10.26 -11.41
N ALA A 395 -25.66 -9.92 -12.70
CA ALA A 395 -24.51 -9.18 -13.21
C ALA A 395 -24.37 -7.78 -12.56
N LEU A 396 -25.48 -7.07 -12.38
CA LEU A 396 -25.51 -5.76 -11.71
C LEU A 396 -25.18 -5.88 -10.21
N ALA A 397 -25.76 -6.85 -9.50
CA ALA A 397 -25.49 -7.08 -8.09
C ALA A 397 -24.00 -7.40 -7.86
N TYR A 398 -23.42 -8.26 -8.71
CA TYR A 398 -22.00 -8.55 -8.69
C TYR A 398 -21.14 -7.32 -8.99
N SER A 399 -21.52 -6.51 -9.97
CA SER A 399 -20.81 -5.27 -10.32
C SER A 399 -20.78 -4.27 -9.15
N VAL A 400 -21.91 -4.10 -8.44
CA VAL A 400 -21.99 -3.25 -7.24
C VAL A 400 -21.11 -3.80 -6.12
N PHE A 401 -21.15 -5.12 -5.90
CA PHE A 401 -20.32 -5.77 -4.90
C PHE A 401 -18.83 -5.64 -5.20
N ALA A 402 -18.43 -5.73 -6.48
CA ALA A 402 -17.05 -5.52 -6.90
C ALA A 402 -16.57 -4.09 -6.65
N ILE A 403 -17.39 -3.07 -6.95
CA ILE A 403 -17.08 -1.67 -6.62
C ILE A 403 -16.84 -1.52 -5.11
N TYR A 404 -17.70 -2.11 -4.28
CA TYR A 404 -17.53 -2.11 -2.83
C TYR A 404 -16.22 -2.79 -2.39
N ALA A 405 -15.89 -3.94 -3.00
CA ALA A 405 -14.70 -4.71 -2.68
C ALA A 405 -13.37 -4.05 -3.13
N SER A 406 -13.40 -3.15 -4.12
CA SER A 406 -12.20 -2.43 -4.58
C SER A 406 -11.64 -1.39 -3.59
N GLY A 407 -12.37 -1.09 -2.52
CA GLY A 407 -11.90 -0.23 -1.43
C GLY A 407 -12.27 1.25 -1.61
N LYS A 408 -12.29 1.98 -0.49
CA LYS A 408 -12.84 3.35 -0.41
C LYS A 408 -12.11 4.34 -1.31
N ASP A 409 -10.78 4.26 -1.38
CA ASP A 409 -9.97 5.21 -2.15
C ASP A 409 -10.18 5.04 -3.66
N ALA A 410 -10.24 3.79 -4.14
CA ALA A 410 -10.52 3.49 -5.53
C ALA A 410 -11.94 3.94 -5.93
N VAL A 411 -12.93 3.69 -5.05
CA VAL A 411 -14.31 4.16 -5.25
C VAL A 411 -14.37 5.68 -5.32
N MET A 412 -13.71 6.38 -4.39
CA MET A 412 -13.65 7.84 -4.39
C MET A 412 -13.03 8.35 -5.71
N GLY A 413 -11.91 7.78 -6.14
CA GLY A 413 -11.27 8.12 -7.41
C GLY A 413 -12.20 7.91 -8.61
N GLY A 414 -12.88 6.76 -8.68
CA GLY A 414 -13.85 6.49 -9.74
C GLY A 414 -15.05 7.45 -9.75
N MET A 415 -15.56 7.83 -8.58
CA MET A 415 -16.65 8.80 -8.47
C MET A 415 -16.21 10.22 -8.87
N LEU A 416 -14.97 10.61 -8.55
CA LEU A 416 -14.40 11.88 -9.01
C LEU A 416 -14.25 11.89 -10.53
N VAL A 417 -13.77 10.80 -11.13
CA VAL A 417 -13.68 10.66 -12.59
C VAL A 417 -15.05 10.78 -13.24
N LEU A 418 -16.08 10.12 -12.69
CA LEU A 418 -17.46 10.23 -13.17
C LEU A 418 -17.96 11.68 -13.09
N ALA A 419 -17.72 12.38 -11.97
CA ALA A 419 -18.10 13.79 -11.82
C ALA A 419 -17.39 14.70 -12.83
N ILE A 420 -16.08 14.48 -13.08
CA ILE A 420 -15.32 15.18 -14.11
C ILE A 420 -15.88 14.88 -15.50
N GLY A 421 -16.24 13.62 -15.77
CA GLY A 421 -16.88 13.20 -17.01
C GLY A 421 -18.16 13.97 -17.27
N TYR A 422 -19.02 14.15 -16.26
CA TYR A 422 -20.23 14.99 -16.37
C TYR A 422 -19.89 16.47 -16.60
N ALA A 423 -18.88 17.01 -15.92
CA ALA A 423 -18.45 18.39 -16.14
C ALA A 423 -17.98 18.61 -17.58
N ILE A 424 -17.12 17.72 -18.11
CA ILE A 424 -16.63 17.78 -19.50
C ILE A 424 -17.80 17.67 -20.48
N TYR A 425 -18.72 16.72 -20.25
CA TYR A 425 -19.90 16.56 -21.09
C TYR A 425 -20.75 17.84 -21.09
N GLY A 426 -20.98 18.48 -19.93
CA GLY A 426 -21.74 19.72 -19.83
C GLY A 426 -21.18 20.85 -20.70
N PHE A 427 -19.86 20.99 -20.78
CA PHE A 427 -19.22 21.96 -21.67
C PHE A 427 -19.27 21.56 -23.16
N ALA A 428 -19.29 20.26 -23.46
CA ALA A 428 -19.33 19.73 -24.82
C ALA A 428 -20.77 19.61 -25.40
N ALA A 429 -21.78 19.49 -24.53
CA ALA A 429 -23.16 19.17 -24.90
C ALA A 429 -23.78 20.20 -25.86
N ASN A 430 -23.44 21.48 -25.70
CA ASN A 430 -23.88 22.58 -26.59
C ASN A 430 -23.48 22.39 -28.06
N ARG A 431 -22.57 21.46 -28.38
CA ARG A 431 -22.17 21.12 -29.76
C ARG A 431 -22.95 19.94 -30.36
N THR A 432 -23.74 19.21 -29.55
CA THR A 432 -24.39 17.94 -29.95
C THR A 432 -25.90 18.03 -30.17
N GLY A 433 -26.49 19.22 -29.99
CA GLY A 433 -27.86 19.51 -30.41
C GLY A 433 -27.97 19.70 -31.92
N PRO A 434 -29.13 19.41 -32.55
CA PRO A 434 -29.33 19.71 -33.96
C PRO A 434 -29.48 21.22 -34.17
N SER A 435 -28.48 21.89 -34.77
CA SER A 435 -28.70 23.22 -35.37
C SER A 435 -27.64 23.65 -36.41
N PRO A 436 -28.02 24.54 -37.34
CA PRO A 436 -27.38 24.73 -38.63
C PRO A 436 -26.04 25.47 -38.55
N SER A 437 -25.12 25.05 -39.44
CA SER A 437 -24.06 25.85 -40.06
C SER A 437 -23.49 27.05 -39.27
N ALA A 438 -22.38 26.83 -38.53
CA ALA A 438 -21.44 27.89 -38.18
C ALA A 438 -19.98 27.34 -38.07
N PRO A 439 -18.95 28.17 -38.29
CA PRO A 439 -17.66 27.71 -38.84
C PRO A 439 -16.69 27.09 -37.83
N ARG A 440 -15.87 26.18 -38.36
CA ARG A 440 -14.80 25.43 -37.66
C ARG A 440 -13.60 26.34 -37.32
N THR A 441 -13.62 27.08 -36.22
CA THR A 441 -12.42 27.82 -35.75
C THR A 441 -12.08 27.67 -34.26
N ALA A 442 -12.82 26.87 -33.47
CA ALA A 442 -12.56 26.68 -32.04
C ALA A 442 -11.95 25.30 -31.67
N ALA A 443 -10.96 24.83 -32.45
CA ALA A 443 -10.27 23.56 -32.22
C ALA A 443 -9.25 23.61 -31.06
N SER A 444 -8.84 24.80 -30.60
CA SER A 444 -7.79 24.98 -29.58
C SER A 444 -8.27 24.84 -28.13
N SER A 445 -9.53 25.18 -27.82
CA SER A 445 -10.03 25.20 -26.43
C SER A 445 -10.49 23.85 -25.88
N ALA A 446 -10.93 22.91 -26.74
CA ALA A 446 -11.35 21.57 -26.32
C ALA A 446 -10.18 20.61 -26.11
N ALA A 447 -9.12 20.73 -26.94
CA ALA A 447 -7.86 20.04 -26.69
C ALA A 447 -7.24 20.52 -25.36
N ALA A 448 -7.35 21.82 -25.06
CA ALA A 448 -6.95 22.37 -23.78
C ALA A 448 -7.83 21.86 -22.63
N ALA A 449 -9.16 21.80 -22.74
CA ALA A 449 -10.02 21.29 -21.67
C ALA A 449 -9.84 19.78 -21.40
N ILE A 450 -9.63 18.97 -22.43
CA ILE A 450 -9.34 17.53 -22.30
C ILE A 450 -7.90 17.32 -21.79
N ALA A 451 -6.93 18.11 -22.24
CA ALA A 451 -5.58 18.09 -21.71
C ALA A 451 -5.52 18.58 -20.25
N ILE A 452 -6.29 19.61 -19.88
CA ILE A 452 -6.43 20.11 -18.50
C ILE A 452 -7.17 19.08 -17.65
N GLY A 453 -8.18 18.39 -18.17
CA GLY A 453 -8.83 17.27 -17.48
C GLY A 453 -7.85 16.11 -17.22
N LEU A 454 -7.08 15.71 -18.25
CA LEU A 454 -6.05 14.66 -18.14
C LEU A 454 -4.84 15.07 -17.27
N LEU A 455 -4.44 16.35 -17.28
CA LEU A 455 -3.36 16.90 -16.45
C LEU A 455 -3.80 17.13 -15.00
N ALA A 456 -5.04 17.56 -14.76
CA ALA A 456 -5.63 17.64 -13.42
C ALA A 456 -5.76 16.24 -12.80
N LEU A 457 -6.05 15.21 -13.60
CA LEU A 457 -6.06 13.80 -13.19
C LEU A 457 -4.67 13.28 -12.78
N ALA A 458 -3.58 13.76 -13.37
CA ALA A 458 -2.22 13.44 -12.91
C ALA A 458 -1.89 14.06 -11.55
N ALA A 459 -2.55 15.16 -11.16
CA ALA A 459 -2.41 15.81 -9.86
C ALA A 459 -3.34 15.21 -8.77
N PHE A 460 -4.36 14.44 -9.16
CA PHE A 460 -5.31 13.78 -8.26
C PHE A 460 -5.22 12.26 -8.27
N MET A 461 -4.20 11.68 -8.93
CA MET A 461 -3.81 10.30 -8.62
C MET A 461 -3.54 10.23 -7.13
N PRO A 462 -4.00 9.18 -6.42
CA PRO A 462 -3.66 9.01 -5.03
C PRO A 462 -2.14 9.03 -4.95
N HIS A 463 -1.59 10.13 -4.42
CA HIS A 463 -0.25 10.09 -3.88
C HIS A 463 -0.25 8.88 -2.94
N PRO A 464 0.77 8.01 -2.97
CA PRO A 464 0.97 7.11 -1.86
C PRO A 464 1.18 8.04 -0.67
N VAL A 465 0.09 8.33 0.05
CA VAL A 465 0.17 8.71 1.45
C VAL A 465 1.03 7.60 2.01
N HIS A 466 2.21 7.96 2.50
CA HIS A 466 3.07 7.06 3.25
C HIS A 466 2.20 6.36 4.31
N ALA A 467 1.65 5.21 3.95
CA ALA A 467 0.95 4.34 4.84
C ALA A 467 2.08 3.64 5.59
N ASP A 468 2.53 4.29 6.65
CA ASP A 468 3.36 3.74 7.73
C ASP A 468 2.63 2.57 8.46
N GLN A 469 1.67 1.90 7.80
CA GLN A 469 0.95 0.74 8.30
C GLN A 469 1.67 -0.52 7.82
N ARG A 470 2.61 -0.99 8.65
CA ARG A 470 3.07 -2.37 8.55
C ARG A 470 1.88 -3.32 8.72
N PRO A 471 1.86 -4.46 8.00
CA PRO A 471 0.90 -5.52 8.29
C PRO A 471 1.02 -5.93 9.78
N GLN A 472 -0.11 -6.14 10.46
CA GLN A 472 -0.14 -6.67 11.82
C GLN A 472 0.70 -7.97 11.90
N GLY A 473 1.56 -8.09 12.91
CA GLY A 473 2.43 -9.25 13.11
C GLY A 473 3.69 -9.33 12.24
N ALA A 474 4.02 -8.29 11.45
CA ALA A 474 5.18 -8.30 10.55
C ALA A 474 6.52 -8.51 11.27
N THR A 475 6.68 -8.00 12.50
CA THR A 475 7.91 -8.20 13.28
C THR A 475 8.04 -9.62 13.81
N PHE A 476 6.94 -10.25 14.25
CA PHE A 476 6.95 -11.66 14.68
C PHE A 476 7.35 -12.60 13.55
N ALA A 477 6.73 -12.46 12.39
CA ALA A 477 7.06 -13.28 11.22
C ALA A 477 8.55 -13.17 10.83
N ARG A 478 9.15 -11.98 11.00
CA ARG A 478 10.58 -11.78 10.76
C ARG A 478 11.44 -12.45 11.84
N ILE A 479 11.09 -12.31 13.12
CA ILE A 479 11.82 -12.93 14.24
C ILE A 479 11.77 -14.45 14.11
N GLU A 480 10.62 -15.03 13.77
CA GLU A 480 10.44 -16.46 13.50
C GLU A 480 11.34 -16.96 12.37
N GLN A 481 11.45 -16.20 11.28
CA GLN A 481 12.28 -16.57 10.12
C GLN A 481 13.78 -16.41 10.36
N SER A 482 14.18 -15.37 11.08
CA SER A 482 15.60 -15.03 11.29
C SER A 482 16.19 -15.63 12.56
N GLY A 483 15.36 -16.11 13.48
CA GLY A 483 15.77 -16.55 14.82
C GLY A 483 16.49 -15.47 15.62
N THR A 484 16.40 -14.20 15.20
CA THR A 484 17.17 -13.09 15.75
C THR A 484 16.28 -11.90 16.04
N ILE A 485 16.41 -11.31 17.23
CA ILE A 485 15.77 -10.06 17.61
C ILE A 485 16.83 -8.96 17.77
N ARG A 486 16.63 -7.82 17.12
CA ARG A 486 17.54 -6.67 17.12
C ARG A 486 17.03 -5.62 18.09
N MET A 487 17.82 -5.30 19.10
CA MET A 487 17.46 -4.38 20.16
C MET A 487 18.34 -3.15 20.12
N GLY A 488 17.71 -2.01 19.86
CA GLY A 488 18.33 -0.69 19.89
C GLY A 488 18.49 -0.19 21.31
N TYR A 489 19.64 0.41 21.63
CA TYR A 489 19.88 1.04 22.92
C TYR A 489 20.79 2.27 22.77
N LEU A 490 20.65 3.23 23.68
CA LEU A 490 21.53 4.39 23.80
C LEU A 490 22.77 3.97 24.60
N SER A 491 23.98 4.23 24.10
CA SER A 491 25.24 3.69 24.66
C SER A 491 25.66 4.30 26.00
N ASP A 492 25.16 5.49 26.35
CA ASP A 492 25.69 6.33 27.43
C ASP A 492 24.58 6.88 28.34
N ALA A 493 23.65 6.02 28.78
CA ALA A 493 22.52 6.40 29.63
C ALA A 493 22.35 5.51 30.87
N PRO A 494 23.36 5.36 31.76
CA PRO A 494 23.18 4.66 33.03
C PRO A 494 22.20 5.43 33.93
N PRO A 495 21.20 4.77 34.55
CA PRO A 495 21.07 3.32 34.74
C PRO A 495 20.13 2.61 33.74
N TYR A 496 19.68 3.29 32.68
CA TYR A 496 18.75 2.72 31.70
C TYR A 496 19.42 1.71 30.76
N ALA A 497 20.39 2.17 29.99
CA ALA A 497 21.16 1.33 29.06
C ALA A 497 22.58 1.89 28.89
N TYR A 498 23.58 1.02 29.02
CA TYR A 498 24.99 1.38 28.87
C TYR A 498 25.83 0.12 28.61
N LYS A 499 27.09 0.30 28.22
CA LYS A 499 28.07 -0.79 28.19
C LYS A 499 28.83 -0.84 29.50
N ASP A 500 28.94 -2.02 30.10
CA ASP A 500 29.81 -2.24 31.26
C ASP A 500 31.31 -2.24 30.88
N ALA A 501 32.18 -2.30 31.88
CA ALA A 501 33.63 -2.36 31.67
C ALA A 501 34.11 -3.61 30.91
N GLY A 502 33.28 -4.66 30.84
CA GLY A 502 33.51 -5.86 30.04
C GLY A 502 32.98 -5.77 28.61
N GLY A 503 32.38 -4.64 28.22
CA GLY A 503 31.81 -4.42 26.90
C GLY A 503 30.41 -5.00 26.69
N HIS A 504 29.77 -5.56 27.73
CA HIS A 504 28.41 -6.09 27.65
C HIS A 504 27.38 -4.97 27.80
N VAL A 505 26.29 -5.07 27.03
CA VAL A 505 25.16 -4.14 27.12
C VAL A 505 24.32 -4.52 28.34
N THR A 506 24.18 -3.59 29.28
CA THR A 506 23.47 -3.80 30.55
C THR A 506 22.66 -2.56 30.93
N GLY A 507 21.84 -2.69 31.98
CA GLY A 507 20.97 -1.64 32.51
C GLY A 507 19.52 -2.07 32.66
N TYR A 508 18.72 -1.18 33.25
CA TYR A 508 17.31 -1.45 33.55
C TYR A 508 16.46 -1.73 32.31
N THR A 509 16.49 -0.85 31.29
CA THR A 509 15.65 -1.03 30.09
C THR A 509 16.14 -2.19 29.23
N VAL A 510 17.44 -2.50 29.30
CA VAL A 510 18.06 -3.69 28.70
C VAL A 510 17.51 -4.97 29.33
N ALA A 511 17.45 -5.04 30.67
CA ALA A 511 16.90 -6.18 31.39
C ALA A 511 15.41 -6.41 31.07
N LEU A 512 14.62 -5.34 30.97
CA LEU A 512 13.22 -5.43 30.55
C LEU A 512 13.09 -5.94 29.11
N CYS A 513 13.87 -5.41 28.19
CA CYS A 513 13.95 -5.88 26.82
C CYS A 513 14.34 -7.37 26.74
N GLN A 514 15.27 -7.83 27.57
CA GLN A 514 15.63 -9.25 27.63
C GLN A 514 14.46 -10.13 28.08
N LYS A 515 13.65 -9.68 29.06
CA LYS A 515 12.42 -10.38 29.45
C LYS A 515 11.39 -10.43 28.31
N ILE A 516 11.30 -9.37 27.52
CA ILE A 516 10.45 -9.34 26.32
C ILE A 516 10.97 -10.36 25.28
N ALA A 517 12.27 -10.44 25.03
CA ALA A 517 12.85 -11.47 24.16
C ALA A 517 12.56 -12.89 24.66
N ASP A 518 12.66 -13.14 25.97
CA ASP A 518 12.36 -14.45 26.55
C ASP A 518 10.88 -14.83 26.33
N GLN A 519 9.96 -13.87 26.47
CA GLN A 519 8.54 -14.07 26.21
C GLN A 519 8.27 -14.32 24.72
N ILE A 520 8.88 -13.52 23.83
CA ILE A 520 8.79 -13.71 22.37
C ILE A 520 9.24 -15.12 22.00
N ARG A 521 10.39 -15.57 22.51
CA ARG A 521 10.89 -16.94 22.30
C ARG A 521 9.86 -18.00 22.70
N SER A 522 9.18 -17.80 23.83
CA SER A 522 8.17 -18.74 24.33
C SER A 522 6.92 -18.79 23.43
N GLU A 523 6.48 -17.64 22.90
CA GLU A 523 5.29 -17.56 22.05
C GLU A 523 5.56 -18.04 20.62
N THR A 524 6.76 -17.79 20.08
CA THR A 524 7.14 -18.24 18.74
C THR A 524 7.60 -19.70 18.68
N GLY A 525 7.71 -20.39 19.82
CA GLY A 525 8.14 -21.80 19.89
C GLY A 525 9.59 -22.06 19.45
N LEU A 526 10.46 -21.03 19.45
CA LEU A 526 11.86 -21.16 19.02
C LEU A 526 12.72 -21.79 20.13
N THR A 527 13.56 -22.77 19.77
CA THR A 527 14.51 -23.41 20.71
C THR A 527 15.60 -22.46 21.19
N THR A 528 16.06 -21.57 20.31
CA THR A 528 17.04 -20.51 20.62
C THR A 528 16.67 -19.23 19.87
N LEU A 529 16.65 -18.10 20.60
CA LEU A 529 16.46 -16.76 20.04
C LEU A 529 17.72 -15.94 20.29
N LYS A 530 18.39 -15.50 19.20
CA LYS A 530 19.60 -14.69 19.30
C LYS A 530 19.23 -13.21 19.50
N THR A 531 19.73 -12.59 20.56
CA THR A 531 19.55 -11.14 20.77
C THR A 531 20.76 -10.40 20.20
N GLN A 532 20.52 -9.47 19.28
CA GLN A 532 21.54 -8.61 18.70
C GLN A 532 21.36 -7.17 19.19
N TRP A 533 22.33 -6.66 19.93
CA TRP A 533 22.31 -5.29 20.44
C TRP A 533 22.89 -4.31 19.43
N VAL A 534 22.14 -3.24 19.12
CA VAL A 534 22.51 -2.21 18.16
C VAL A 534 22.61 -0.86 18.90
N PRO A 535 23.80 -0.24 18.96
CA PRO A 535 23.92 1.10 19.56
C PRO A 535 23.24 2.13 18.66
N LEU A 536 22.44 3.01 19.25
CA LEU A 536 21.73 4.09 18.58
C LEU A 536 22.26 5.44 19.03
N ALA A 537 22.41 6.36 18.08
CA ALA A 537 22.68 7.77 18.40
C ALA A 537 21.40 8.45 18.92
N PRO A 538 21.51 9.51 19.74
CA PRO A 538 20.36 10.31 20.16
C PRO A 538 19.54 10.81 18.95
N GLY A 539 18.25 10.47 18.91
CA GLY A 539 17.34 10.84 17.81
C GLY A 539 17.33 9.89 16.59
N ASP A 540 18.17 8.85 16.55
CA ASP A 540 18.17 7.84 15.48
C ASP A 540 17.16 6.69 15.72
N ASP A 541 16.47 6.69 16.87
CA ASP A 541 15.50 5.68 17.31
C ASP A 541 14.35 5.46 16.31
N THR A 542 13.71 6.55 15.87
CA THR A 542 12.62 6.50 14.90
C THR A 542 13.07 5.99 13.53
N HIS A 543 14.23 6.45 13.08
CA HIS A 543 14.81 6.09 11.79
C HIS A 543 15.23 4.62 11.77
N ALA A 544 15.89 4.15 12.84
CA ALA A 544 16.30 2.77 12.99
C ALA A 544 15.12 1.79 13.04
N LEU A 545 13.99 2.16 13.65
CA LEU A 545 12.76 1.36 13.63
C LEU A 545 12.15 1.30 12.22
N ARG A 546 12.09 2.43 11.50
CA ARG A 546 11.53 2.53 10.15
C ARG A 546 12.30 1.71 9.12
N GLU A 547 13.63 1.83 9.13
CA GLU A 547 14.52 1.09 8.24
C GLU A 547 14.66 -0.39 8.59
N ASN A 548 13.99 -0.85 9.65
CA ASN A 548 14.17 -2.19 10.21
C ASN A 548 15.65 -2.45 10.57
N ARG A 549 16.40 -1.48 11.09
CA ARG A 549 17.72 -1.74 11.71
C ARG A 549 17.56 -2.36 13.10
N VAL A 550 16.49 -1.99 13.81
CA VAL A 550 16.12 -2.54 15.12
C VAL A 550 14.63 -2.91 15.15
N ASP A 551 14.28 -3.87 16.00
CA ASP A 551 12.92 -4.37 16.19
C ASP A 551 12.27 -3.71 17.42
N LEU A 552 13.04 -3.50 18.48
CA LEU A 552 12.67 -2.77 19.69
C LEU A 552 13.73 -1.72 20.02
N VAL A 553 13.32 -0.59 20.59
CA VAL A 553 14.21 0.42 21.18
C VAL A 553 14.03 0.40 22.70
N CYS A 554 15.08 0.01 23.40
CA CYS A 554 15.09 -0.24 24.84
C CYS A 554 15.25 1.05 25.64
N GLY A 555 14.23 1.89 25.59
CA GLY A 555 14.15 3.16 26.31
C GLY A 555 13.96 4.34 25.36
N VAL A 556 12.72 4.84 25.29
CA VAL A 556 12.34 6.06 24.58
C VAL A 556 11.45 6.91 25.49
N LEU A 557 11.43 8.22 25.26
CA LEU A 557 10.51 9.11 25.97
C LEU A 557 9.08 8.97 25.42
N ASP A 558 8.10 8.80 26.30
CA ASP A 558 6.69 8.72 25.95
C ASP A 558 6.10 10.12 25.70
N THR A 559 6.30 10.62 24.49
CA THR A 559 5.84 11.94 24.04
C THR A 559 4.91 11.83 22.85
N LEU A 560 4.03 12.83 22.65
CA LEU A 560 3.15 12.88 21.47
C LEU A 560 3.95 12.86 20.16
N THR A 561 5.11 13.53 20.12
CA THR A 561 6.01 13.52 18.96
C THR A 561 6.50 12.12 18.63
N ASN A 562 6.93 11.35 19.64
CA ASN A 562 7.37 9.97 19.42
C ASN A 562 6.19 9.07 19.02
N ARG A 563 5.01 9.24 19.63
CA ARG A 563 3.81 8.49 19.25
C ARG A 563 3.32 8.76 17.82
N GLN A 564 3.72 9.88 17.20
CA GLN A 564 3.43 10.14 15.79
C GLN A 564 4.28 9.28 14.84
N SER A 565 5.48 8.88 15.24
CA SER A 565 6.45 8.20 14.37
C SER A 565 6.73 6.75 14.77
N MET A 566 6.44 6.35 16.01
CA MET A 566 6.62 5.00 16.54
C MET A 566 5.47 4.61 17.48
N SER A 567 5.29 3.31 17.69
CA SER A 567 4.46 2.79 18.78
C SER A 567 5.30 2.69 20.05
N VAL A 568 4.69 2.90 21.21
CA VAL A 568 5.36 2.83 22.52
C VAL A 568 4.57 1.95 23.48
N SER A 569 5.28 1.23 24.35
CA SER A 569 4.69 0.36 25.37
C SER A 569 4.02 1.13 26.51
N ILE A 570 3.40 0.40 27.44
CA ILE A 570 3.10 0.94 28.79
C ILE A 570 4.38 1.49 29.44
N PRO A 571 4.26 2.50 30.31
CA PRO A 571 5.40 3.13 30.97
C PRO A 571 6.29 2.12 31.71
N VAL A 572 7.60 2.19 31.50
CA VAL A 572 8.62 1.37 32.18
C VAL A 572 9.37 2.11 33.27
N TYR A 573 9.34 3.45 33.29
CA TYR A 573 9.92 4.23 34.38
C TYR A 573 9.27 5.62 34.49
N PRO A 574 9.03 6.14 35.71
CA PRO A 574 8.59 7.52 35.92
C PRO A 574 9.77 8.49 35.72
N GLY A 575 10.10 8.74 34.45
CA GLY A 575 11.14 9.68 34.05
C GLY A 575 10.73 11.14 34.29
N GLY A 576 11.61 12.07 33.91
CA GLY A 576 11.33 13.49 34.01
C GLY A 576 12.54 14.31 34.44
N ILE A 577 12.42 15.62 34.26
CA ILE A 577 13.48 16.57 34.58
C ILE A 577 13.57 16.70 36.10
N GLY A 578 14.74 16.43 36.64
CA GLY A 578 15.12 16.71 38.02
C GLY A 578 16.16 17.81 38.10
N ALA A 579 16.60 18.10 39.32
CA ALA A 579 17.73 18.98 39.56
C ALA A 579 18.63 18.41 40.65
N VAL A 580 19.93 18.61 40.48
CA VAL A 580 20.93 18.36 41.52
C VAL A 580 21.59 19.68 41.91
N LEU A 581 21.81 19.84 43.22
CA LEU A 581 22.39 21.00 43.84
C LEU A 581 23.53 20.57 44.75
N ARG A 582 24.35 21.53 45.16
CA ARG A 582 25.28 21.31 46.28
C ARG A 582 24.58 21.48 47.62
N THR A 583 25.09 20.80 48.65
CA THR A 583 24.62 20.93 50.04
C THR A 583 24.78 22.35 50.58
N ASP A 584 25.80 23.08 50.13
CA ASP A 584 26.10 24.48 50.52
C ASP A 584 25.55 25.53 49.51
N ALA A 585 24.59 25.16 48.66
CA ALA A 585 23.91 26.11 47.78
C ALA A 585 23.18 27.22 48.57
N PRO A 586 22.96 28.42 47.99
CA PRO A 586 22.35 29.55 48.69
C PRO A 586 21.05 29.21 49.42
N ALA A 587 20.91 29.69 50.65
CA ALA A 587 19.72 29.48 51.48
C ALA A 587 18.44 29.88 50.73
N GLY A 588 17.42 29.02 50.75
CA GLY A 588 16.15 29.18 50.03
C GLY A 588 16.13 28.60 48.61
N LEU A 589 17.27 28.35 47.96
CA LEU A 589 17.29 27.78 46.59
C LEU A 589 16.77 26.35 46.57
N ARG A 590 17.18 25.54 47.56
CA ARG A 590 16.68 24.17 47.74
C ARG A 590 15.18 24.14 48.00
N GLU A 591 14.69 25.01 48.87
CA GLU A 591 13.28 25.13 49.26
C GLU A 591 12.38 25.51 48.08
N ILE A 592 12.80 26.48 47.26
CA ILE A 592 12.08 26.90 46.05
C ILE A 592 11.99 25.76 45.04
N LEU A 593 13.11 25.05 44.83
CA LEU A 593 13.19 23.99 43.83
C LEU A 593 12.58 22.68 44.32
N SER A 594 12.64 22.35 45.62
CA SER A 594 11.96 21.19 46.22
C SER A 594 10.43 21.35 46.20
N GLY A 595 9.94 22.59 46.16
CA GLY A 595 8.51 22.88 46.19
C GLY A 595 7.93 22.80 47.61
N GLU A 596 8.78 22.79 48.62
CA GLU A 596 8.37 22.90 50.02
C GLU A 596 7.83 24.30 50.29
N HIS A 597 6.74 24.37 51.07
CA HIS A 597 6.22 25.65 51.50
C HIS A 597 7.13 26.24 52.57
N PRO A 598 7.57 27.49 52.41
CA PRO A 598 8.43 28.09 53.41
C PRO A 598 7.72 28.20 54.76
N SER A 599 8.40 27.77 55.81
CA SER A 599 7.91 27.84 57.20
C SER A 599 7.84 29.27 57.74
N HIS A 600 8.28 30.25 56.95
CA HIS A 600 8.35 31.67 57.26
C HIS A 600 7.67 32.52 56.17
N ALA A 601 7.29 33.75 56.49
CA ALA A 601 6.66 34.65 55.54
C ALA A 601 7.68 35.09 54.47
N VAL A 602 7.40 34.76 53.20
CA VAL A 602 8.27 35.08 52.07
C VAL A 602 7.62 36.15 51.19
N TRP A 603 8.36 37.21 50.87
CA TRP A 603 7.87 38.26 49.98
C TRP A 603 7.71 37.72 48.55
N ARG A 604 6.59 38.04 47.88
CA ARG A 604 6.16 37.35 46.64
C ARG A 604 7.19 37.33 45.50
N ALA A 605 8.10 38.29 45.41
CA ALA A 605 9.13 38.31 44.36
C ALA A 605 10.54 37.87 44.82
N SER A 606 10.75 37.48 46.08
CA SER A 606 12.05 36.97 46.52
C SER A 606 12.48 35.66 45.84
N PRO A 607 11.57 34.72 45.47
CA PRO A 607 11.99 33.50 44.76
C PRO A 607 12.54 33.79 43.37
N ALA A 608 11.90 34.70 42.62
CA ALA A 608 12.35 35.12 41.29
C ALA A 608 13.71 35.84 41.36
N GLN A 609 13.89 36.74 42.34
CA GLN A 609 15.17 37.43 42.55
C GLN A 609 16.31 36.46 42.90
N LEU A 610 16.05 35.45 43.74
CA LEU A 610 17.06 34.46 44.08
C LEU A 610 17.47 33.64 42.86
N LEU A 611 16.50 33.17 42.07
CA LEU A 611 16.73 32.39 40.85
C LEU A 611 17.46 33.18 39.77
N SER A 612 17.16 34.48 39.59
CA SER A 612 17.86 35.34 38.62
C SER A 612 19.35 35.55 38.93
N ARG A 613 19.78 35.33 40.18
CA ARG A 613 21.20 35.42 40.58
C ARG A 613 21.97 34.11 40.41
N GLN A 614 21.30 33.01 40.04
CA GLN A 614 21.94 31.71 39.94
C GLN A 614 22.46 31.44 38.53
N THR A 615 23.60 30.75 38.47
CA THR A 615 24.07 30.08 37.26
C THR A 615 23.56 28.64 37.26
N VAL A 616 22.85 28.28 36.21
CA VAL A 616 22.18 26.99 36.03
C VAL A 616 22.82 26.25 34.87
N SER A 617 23.29 25.03 35.11
CA SER A 617 23.77 24.15 34.05
C SER A 617 22.67 23.25 33.50
N VAL A 618 22.76 22.93 32.21
CA VAL A 618 21.86 22.00 31.52
C VAL A 618 22.56 21.42 30.29
N ILE A 619 22.27 20.18 29.92
CA ILE A 619 22.89 19.57 28.73
C ILE A 619 22.40 20.29 27.47
N ALA A 620 23.34 20.64 26.59
CA ALA A 620 23.06 21.27 25.30
C ALA A 620 22.14 20.40 24.44
N ASP A 621 21.20 21.04 23.73
CA ASP A 621 20.21 20.43 22.83
C ASP A 621 19.29 19.38 23.49
N SER A 622 19.26 19.34 24.83
CA SER A 622 18.45 18.40 25.57
C SER A 622 16.99 18.86 25.75
N PRO A 623 16.05 17.92 26.03
CA PRO A 623 14.70 18.29 26.48
C PRO A 623 14.70 19.17 27.73
N ALA A 624 15.68 18.99 28.63
CA ALA A 624 15.82 19.79 29.84
C ALA A 624 16.17 21.25 29.52
N GLN A 625 17.01 21.52 28.53
CA GLN A 625 17.35 22.89 28.13
C GLN A 625 16.14 23.62 27.55
N ARG A 626 15.39 22.95 26.67
CA ARG A 626 14.17 23.51 26.06
C ARG A 626 13.12 23.81 27.12
N TRP A 627 12.89 22.89 28.05
CA TRP A 627 11.96 23.08 29.17
C TRP A 627 12.40 24.24 30.08
N LEU A 628 13.68 24.29 30.46
CA LEU A 628 14.22 25.33 31.34
C LEU A 628 14.09 26.72 30.69
N ALA A 629 14.45 26.85 29.42
CA ALA A 629 14.31 28.10 28.67
C ALA A 629 12.84 28.56 28.59
N ALA A 630 11.91 27.63 28.31
CA ALA A 630 10.48 27.93 28.26
C ALA A 630 9.96 28.41 29.63
N LYS A 631 10.34 27.74 30.73
CA LYS A 631 9.90 28.10 32.08
C LYS A 631 10.50 29.41 32.58
N LEU A 632 11.77 29.68 32.29
CA LEU A 632 12.38 30.98 32.60
C LEU A 632 11.69 32.12 31.84
N GLY A 633 11.31 31.90 30.57
CA GLY A 633 10.53 32.85 29.77
C GLY A 633 9.12 33.10 30.31
N GLU A 634 8.39 32.02 30.63
CA GLU A 634 7.04 32.08 31.21
C GLU A 634 7.01 32.83 32.55
N LEU A 635 7.99 32.54 33.42
CA LEU A 635 8.10 33.16 34.74
C LEU A 635 8.82 34.53 34.71
N ARG A 636 9.32 34.96 33.54
CA ARG A 636 10.11 36.19 33.36
C ARG A 636 11.32 36.29 34.30
N ILE A 637 12.05 35.18 34.46
CA ILE A 637 13.24 35.08 35.33
C ILE A 637 14.50 35.15 34.47
N SER A 638 15.36 36.13 34.72
CA SER A 638 16.65 36.30 34.01
C SER A 638 17.79 35.53 34.69
N ALA A 639 17.73 34.20 34.73
CA ALA A 639 18.81 33.35 35.25
C ALA A 639 19.89 33.08 34.18
N THR A 640 21.14 32.89 34.58
CA THR A 640 22.24 32.55 33.65
C THR A 640 22.22 31.06 33.35
N VAL A 641 21.92 30.67 32.10
CA VAL A 641 21.93 29.26 31.67
C VAL A 641 23.26 28.94 30.98
N ALA A 642 24.00 27.98 31.54
CA ALA A 642 25.29 27.50 31.04
C ALA A 642 25.13 26.10 30.42
N PRO A 643 25.05 25.98 29.08
CA PRO A 643 24.94 24.69 28.42
C PRO A 643 26.23 23.86 28.60
N VAL A 644 26.07 22.55 28.78
CA VAL A 644 27.19 21.58 28.92
C VAL A 644 27.08 20.44 27.92
N THR A 645 28.19 19.79 27.61
CA THR A 645 28.27 18.72 26.60
C THR A 645 27.94 17.33 27.14
N SER A 646 28.06 17.09 28.45
CA SER A 646 27.81 15.77 29.06
C SER A 646 27.32 15.89 30.51
N MET A 647 26.82 14.77 31.05
CA MET A 647 26.38 14.68 32.45
C MET A 647 27.55 14.93 33.41
N GLN A 648 28.73 14.37 33.12
CA GLN A 648 29.95 14.58 33.91
C GLN A 648 30.39 16.04 33.86
N ALA A 649 30.35 16.70 32.70
CA ALA A 649 30.68 18.12 32.59
C ALA A 649 29.71 18.99 33.41
N GLY A 650 28.41 18.66 33.39
CA GLY A 650 27.39 19.33 34.22
C GLY A 650 27.65 19.17 35.71
N LEU A 651 27.97 17.94 36.15
CA LEU A 651 28.31 17.68 37.55
C LEU A 651 29.61 18.37 37.97
N GLN A 652 30.64 18.34 37.13
CA GLN A 652 31.93 18.97 37.42
C GLN A 652 31.77 20.48 37.63
N ARG A 653 30.91 21.15 36.86
CA ARG A 653 30.61 22.58 37.07
C ARG A 653 29.94 22.88 38.41
N LEU A 654 29.14 21.95 38.94
CA LEU A 654 28.60 22.07 40.28
C LEU A 654 29.72 21.98 41.31
N ILE A 655 30.55 20.94 41.22
CA ILE A 655 31.68 20.68 42.12
C ILE A 655 32.66 21.86 42.12
N ASP A 656 33.01 22.38 40.93
CA ASP A 656 33.90 23.52 40.73
C ASP A 656 33.27 24.87 41.10
N ARG A 657 32.04 24.87 41.63
CA ARG A 657 31.28 26.07 42.04
C ARG A 657 31.00 27.07 40.90
N GLN A 658 31.06 26.61 39.65
CA GLN A 658 30.75 27.42 38.47
C GLN A 658 29.25 27.47 38.17
N SER A 659 28.48 26.56 38.74
CA SER A 659 27.02 26.53 38.65
C SER A 659 26.44 26.06 39.99
N ASN A 660 25.22 26.51 40.30
CA ASN A 660 24.58 26.24 41.59
C ASN A 660 23.51 25.14 41.48
N VAL A 661 23.00 24.92 40.26
CA VAL A 661 21.99 23.91 39.95
C VAL A 661 22.32 23.28 38.60
N PHE A 662 22.14 21.97 38.49
CA PHE A 662 22.21 21.24 37.22
C PHE A 662 20.90 20.52 36.96
N PHE A 663 20.26 20.82 35.82
CA PHE A 663 19.03 20.17 35.38
C PHE A 663 19.33 19.12 34.32
N ALA A 664 18.81 17.91 34.52
CA ALA A 664 18.81 16.82 33.56
C ALA A 664 17.72 15.80 33.93
N ASP A 665 17.68 14.64 33.28
CA ASP A 665 16.81 13.55 33.70
C ASP A 665 17.19 13.10 35.12
N ARG A 666 16.19 13.02 36.03
CA ARG A 666 16.44 12.75 37.45
C ARG A 666 17.15 11.41 37.66
N ALA A 667 16.82 10.37 36.91
CA ALA A 667 17.44 9.05 37.08
C ALA A 667 18.94 9.10 36.78
N LEU A 668 19.32 9.81 35.71
CA LEU A 668 20.71 9.99 35.34
C LEU A 668 21.45 10.86 36.37
N LEU A 669 20.78 11.89 36.93
CA LEU A 669 21.34 12.71 38.01
C LEU A 669 21.61 11.91 39.28
N VAL A 670 20.69 11.02 39.66
CA VAL A 670 20.87 10.13 40.83
C VAL A 670 22.08 9.23 40.61
N ALA A 671 22.18 8.57 39.44
CA ALA A 671 23.31 7.70 39.14
C ALA A 671 24.64 8.46 39.14
N VAL A 672 24.73 9.58 38.42
CA VAL A 672 25.98 10.35 38.31
C VAL A 672 26.37 11.05 39.62
N ALA A 673 25.41 11.45 40.46
CA ALA A 673 25.70 12.01 41.77
C ALA A 673 26.17 10.92 42.76
N HIS A 674 25.56 9.73 42.72
CA HIS A 674 25.95 8.60 43.56
C HIS A 674 27.37 8.10 43.25
N ASP A 675 27.71 8.01 41.96
CA ASP A 675 29.02 7.51 41.51
C ASP A 675 30.13 8.57 41.62
N SER A 676 29.79 9.80 42.05
CA SER A 676 30.75 10.89 42.22
C SER A 676 31.53 10.76 43.53
N PRO A 677 32.84 11.04 43.54
CA PRO A 677 33.61 11.20 44.79
C PRO A 677 33.05 12.28 45.73
N ALA A 678 32.25 13.22 45.22
CA ALA A 678 31.63 14.30 45.98
C ALA A 678 30.15 14.01 46.33
N ALA A 679 29.71 12.75 46.32
CA ALA A 679 28.32 12.36 46.59
C ALA A 679 27.76 12.94 47.89
N SER A 680 28.57 13.07 48.96
CA SER A 680 28.14 13.66 50.25
C SER A 680 27.80 15.14 50.17
N ASP A 681 28.32 15.85 49.16
CA ASP A 681 28.19 17.29 48.99
C ASP A 681 27.11 17.65 47.97
N LEU A 682 26.40 16.65 47.44
CA LEU A 682 25.40 16.79 46.40
C LEU A 682 24.03 16.34 46.90
N VAL A 683 22.99 17.07 46.48
CA VAL A 683 21.60 16.80 46.81
C VAL A 683 20.81 16.76 45.51
N VAL A 684 20.34 15.56 45.13
CA VAL A 684 19.36 15.40 44.05
C VAL A 684 17.97 15.60 44.64
N LEU A 685 17.18 16.48 44.04
CA LEU A 685 15.82 16.76 44.51
C LEU A 685 14.87 15.59 44.21
N ASP A 686 13.94 15.32 45.13
CA ASP A 686 12.86 14.35 44.90
C ASP A 686 11.80 14.85 43.93
N ARG A 687 11.67 16.18 43.83
CA ARG A 687 10.74 16.81 42.90
C ARG A 687 11.13 16.53 41.45
N ARG A 688 10.16 16.04 40.68
CA ARG A 688 10.20 16.00 39.21
C ARG A 688 9.49 17.25 38.67
N PHE A 689 10.17 18.01 37.82
CA PHE A 689 9.62 19.21 37.22
C PHE A 689 8.75 18.94 35.98
N THR A 690 8.93 17.77 35.37
CA THR A 690 8.09 17.25 34.30
C THR A 690 7.72 15.80 34.57
N SER A 691 6.58 15.37 34.03
CA SER A 691 6.15 13.98 34.03
C SER A 691 6.24 13.42 32.60
N VAL A 692 7.41 12.90 32.23
CA VAL A 692 7.60 12.22 30.95
C VAL A 692 8.13 10.83 31.25
N SER A 693 7.27 9.83 31.03
CA SER A 693 7.64 8.45 31.28
C SER A 693 8.62 7.94 30.23
N VAL A 694 9.43 6.96 30.61
CA VAL A 694 10.20 6.14 29.67
C VAL A 694 9.35 4.93 29.28
N ALA A 695 9.40 4.53 28.01
CA ALA A 695 8.72 3.37 27.46
C ALA A 695 9.66 2.58 26.53
N ILE A 696 9.21 1.42 26.04
CA ILE A 696 9.89 0.66 24.98
C ILE A 696 9.31 1.09 23.63
N GLY A 697 10.18 1.49 22.71
CA GLY A 697 9.79 1.92 21.37
C GLY A 697 9.72 0.74 20.40
N MET A 698 8.75 0.78 19.50
CA MET A 698 8.56 -0.24 18.47
C MET A 698 7.98 0.38 17.20
N ALA A 699 8.02 -0.36 16.10
CA ALA A 699 7.53 0.15 14.84
C ALA A 699 6.04 0.47 14.89
N ARG A 700 5.64 1.56 14.22
CA ARG A 700 4.25 1.97 14.13
C ARG A 700 3.43 0.93 13.36
N GLY A 701 2.21 0.67 13.82
CA GLY A 701 1.27 -0.28 13.18
C GLY A 701 1.47 -1.76 13.55
N ASP A 702 2.40 -2.09 14.45
CA ASP A 702 2.62 -3.47 14.93
C ASP A 702 1.91 -3.70 16.28
N ASP A 703 0.57 -3.76 16.25
CA ASP A 703 -0.26 -3.84 17.45
C ASP A 703 -0.12 -5.18 18.20
N ASP A 704 0.18 -6.28 17.49
CA ASP A 704 0.42 -7.59 18.12
C ASP A 704 1.70 -7.59 18.95
N LEU A 705 2.79 -7.03 18.40
CA LEU A 705 4.04 -6.90 19.13
C LEU A 705 3.85 -6.01 20.35
N ARG A 706 3.10 -4.91 20.17
CA ARG A 706 2.77 -4.01 21.27
C ARG A 706 1.99 -4.71 22.36
N LEU A 707 0.96 -5.47 22.01
CA LEU A 707 0.15 -6.20 22.98
C LEU A 707 0.99 -7.23 23.74
N LEU A 708 1.87 -7.97 23.06
CA LEU A 708 2.79 -8.90 23.73
C LEU A 708 3.70 -8.16 24.71
N VAL A 709 4.32 -7.05 24.29
CA VAL A 709 5.20 -6.25 25.15
C VAL A 709 4.44 -5.74 26.37
N ASP A 710 3.25 -5.15 26.17
CA ASP A 710 2.44 -4.59 27.25
C ASP A 710 1.95 -5.67 28.23
N ARG A 711 1.60 -6.86 27.72
CA ARG A 711 1.25 -8.04 28.52
C ARG A 711 2.44 -8.55 29.33
N THR A 712 3.61 -8.64 28.70
CA THR A 712 4.86 -9.08 29.35
C THR A 712 5.22 -8.14 30.49
N LEU A 713 5.19 -6.84 30.23
CA LEU A 713 5.50 -5.81 31.23
C LEU A 713 4.48 -5.80 32.37
N SER A 714 3.18 -5.91 32.07
CA SER A 714 2.12 -5.95 33.09
C SER A 714 2.26 -7.16 34.02
N ARG A 715 2.53 -8.36 33.47
CA ARG A 715 2.82 -9.57 34.26
C ARG A 715 4.10 -9.42 35.09
N LEU A 716 5.13 -8.82 34.50
CA LEU A 716 6.40 -8.60 35.17
C LEU A 716 6.24 -7.70 36.40
N TYR A 717 5.55 -6.56 36.28
CA TYR A 717 5.32 -5.62 37.39
C TYR A 717 4.60 -6.23 38.60
N GLY A 718 3.77 -7.25 38.36
CA GLY A 718 3.12 -8.03 39.43
C GLY A 718 3.98 -9.12 40.06
N SER A 719 5.18 -9.39 39.53
CA SER A 719 6.03 -10.51 39.92
C SER A 719 7.17 -10.12 40.87
N PRO A 720 7.64 -11.03 41.76
CA PRO A 720 8.83 -10.80 42.57
C PRO A 720 10.10 -10.56 41.74
N ALA A 721 10.14 -11.05 40.50
CA ALA A 721 11.28 -10.89 39.61
C ALA A 721 11.50 -9.43 39.18
N PHE A 722 10.44 -8.61 39.15
CA PHE A 722 10.55 -7.19 38.83
C PHE A 722 11.29 -6.41 39.91
N VAL A 723 11.03 -6.72 41.19
CA VAL A 723 11.71 -6.06 42.32
C VAL A 723 13.22 -6.22 42.20
N ALA A 724 13.70 -7.43 41.89
CA ALA A 724 15.12 -7.69 41.68
C ALA A 724 15.72 -6.87 40.52
N VAL A 725 15.02 -6.77 39.39
CA VAL A 725 15.48 -5.99 38.22
C VAL A 725 15.53 -4.49 38.54
N TYR A 726 14.52 -3.98 39.26
CA TYR A 726 14.46 -2.57 39.65
C TYR A 726 15.55 -2.23 40.67
N GLU A 727 15.68 -3.02 41.73
CA GLU A 727 16.60 -2.74 42.84
C GLU A 727 18.06 -2.81 42.42
N GLN A 728 18.39 -3.64 41.42
CA GLN A 728 19.73 -3.69 40.83
C GLN A 728 20.14 -2.36 40.18
N SER A 729 19.19 -1.59 39.64
CA SER A 729 19.49 -0.37 38.87
C SER A 729 19.19 0.94 39.62
N PHE A 730 18.20 0.93 40.52
CA PHE A 730 17.71 2.13 41.20
C PHE A 730 17.71 2.04 42.73
N GLY A 731 18.11 0.89 43.30
CA GLY A 731 17.96 0.63 44.73
C GLY A 731 16.52 0.34 45.15
N LYS A 732 16.27 0.37 46.46
CA LYS A 732 15.02 -0.11 47.06
C LYS A 732 13.78 0.53 46.41
N LEU A 733 12.82 -0.30 46.02
CA LEU A 733 11.57 0.17 45.43
C LEU A 733 10.74 0.93 46.49
N ASP A 734 10.56 2.24 46.30
CA ASP A 734 9.78 3.08 47.21
C ASP A 734 8.26 2.95 46.97
N ALA A 735 7.46 3.55 47.87
CA ALA A 735 6.00 3.48 47.80
C ALA A 735 5.42 4.16 46.54
N ASP A 736 6.06 5.22 46.07
CA ASP A 736 5.63 5.99 44.89
C ASP A 736 5.89 5.22 43.59
N ALA A 737 7.07 4.61 43.47
CA ALA A 737 7.44 3.72 42.38
C ALA A 737 6.53 2.48 42.37
N THR A 738 6.27 1.89 43.53
CA THR A 738 5.33 0.77 43.66
C THR A 738 3.93 1.16 43.18
N ALA A 739 3.43 2.33 43.59
CA ALA A 739 2.13 2.85 43.15
C ALA A 739 2.12 3.22 41.65
N PHE A 740 3.24 3.65 41.09
CA PHE A 740 3.39 3.92 39.66
C PHE A 740 3.26 2.62 38.84
N PHE A 741 4.05 1.60 39.15
CA PHE A 741 4.02 0.34 38.40
C PHE A 741 2.70 -0.41 38.54
N ARG A 742 2.07 -0.37 39.72
CA ARG A 742 0.73 -0.92 39.91
C ARG A 742 -0.33 -0.19 39.07
N ARG A 743 -0.20 1.12 38.85
CA ARG A 743 -1.10 1.89 37.99
C ARG A 743 -0.80 1.72 36.49
N ALA A 744 0.45 1.47 36.15
CA ALA A 744 0.89 1.25 34.77
C ALA A 744 0.54 -0.15 34.25
N ALA A 745 0.50 -1.16 35.14
CA ALA A 745 0.13 -2.52 34.80
C ALA A 745 -1.33 -2.59 34.34
N LEU A 746 -1.56 -3.24 33.20
CA LEU A 746 -2.88 -3.49 32.66
C LEU A 746 -3.37 -4.89 33.08
N PRO A 747 -4.64 -5.06 33.47
CA PRO A 747 -5.22 -6.38 33.72
C PRO A 747 -5.38 -7.15 32.40
N GLU A 748 -5.29 -8.49 32.48
CA GLU A 748 -5.65 -9.39 31.37
C GLU A 748 -7.15 -9.61 31.26
#